data_AF-A0A0S6XB01-F1
#
_entry.id   AF-A0A0S6XB01-F1
#
_cell.length_a   1.000
_cell.length_b   1.000
_cell.length_c   1.000
_cell.angle_alpha   90.00
_cell.angle_beta   90.00
_cell.angle_gamma   90.00
#
_symmetry.space_group_name_H-M   'P 1'
#
loop_
_entity.id
_entity.type
_entity.pdbx_description
1 polymer ?
#
loop_
_entity_poly.entity_id
_entity_poly.type
_entity_poly.pdbx_seq_one_letter_code
_entity_poly.pdbx_strand_id
1 'polypeptide(L)'
;MARKNSSHLFTRSFFYSLLVTSTWSSKLVHLASHSASLAPTFIVLYSPTFLLLDCVVLLVGRLLFYRANNWKLRLSTFSAAIGGLLAYVATRPCLDCGNMLLILFCSVITWTTAASQIAFYIETGGEISWSAAGNFVHDRDGIKLLLSGSFRIGLCALAIAVAAFAIQNPLYNGVGHLLHWVRDSFRIRRRGGYQAVSTDVEYSPPPPSFQDKDDGDFDSGLLLPKWNLYVWFSRIYILSIVITVTVLQTLRPTEQPYPHMSDTLPFTLVQAFLKPSTDEYCLPGLVDSMKPFPLPELLAEEYWIPPSDLIPAWHPVPVPSDANISSTGQRPDWLPHSGAIPGFERWTASDSSDLNSYHPELDPLKLTNLDRDILAPIKEALKSSKPNIKHIVMLTLESTRLDVFPLTTHSFLYDTIIDSHPASANLSQVNYLLSHISPNAELLTGTTNSSGFAKFRKNNSNPAKPGSWRARLANKPSGINIVGAVSGSSMTFKSVMNSHCGVQPILVEFTEESELASYQPCIPHILNLFNQNKTTAASPTTKKKEKTKKKKPSATKSFHNAPWKPVFLQSITDTYDRQDMLNTMMGFERRNIFTKENITDVNSTYYPPTEDESGYFGYPESQVKPFLTDLLQEMKNSDERLFLSHFTSQTHHPFKAPDNFPRKEYSKASDDTLNGYLNAVRYDDLWLGQIMDLLDENGMTNETLVVLLGDHGMSFSGDSEKPLSFENPHISNYRVPMVLQHPDLPPMQLEMNATSLHMIPTLLDLLLATDSLPAADAEVARHIMPQYQGQSLLRPLKTAQDGRELWIPSIVTTGGSLLTIGSAASPYRLALPMCKPSEYIFTDISRDPNERQPTSAWSMYALLQKINNDFEYTPEERQKAVEWARDAEKIARWWAWEGKRLWRYSGEE
;
A
#
# COMPACT_ATOMS: atom_id res chain seq x y z
N MET A 1 -2.92 -47.57 46.19
CA MET A 1 -3.96 -46.94 45.36
C MET A 1 -3.41 -45.66 44.76
N ALA A 2 -3.12 -45.68 43.46
CA ALA A 2 -2.63 -44.54 42.71
C ALA A 2 -3.79 -43.60 42.34
N ARG A 3 -3.70 -42.31 42.69
CA ARG A 3 -4.32 -41.24 41.91
C ARG A 3 -3.18 -40.39 41.35
N LYS A 4 -2.85 -40.65 40.07
CA LYS A 4 -2.03 -39.79 39.23
C LYS A 4 -2.61 -38.37 39.31
N ASN A 5 -1.85 -37.42 39.87
CA ASN A 5 -2.01 -36.01 39.53
C ASN A 5 -1.66 -35.88 38.05
N SER A 6 -2.66 -35.86 37.18
CA SER A 6 -2.49 -35.31 35.85
C SER A 6 -2.27 -33.81 36.03
N SER A 7 -1.01 -33.36 35.97
CA SER A 7 -0.69 -31.96 35.74
C SER A 7 -1.23 -31.60 34.35
N HIS A 8 -2.51 -31.23 34.29
CA HIS A 8 -3.06 -30.64 33.08
C HIS A 8 -2.26 -29.35 32.83
N LEU A 9 -1.40 -29.38 31.81
CA LEU A 9 -0.56 -28.24 31.38
C LEU A 9 -1.38 -26.97 31.13
N PHE A 10 -2.68 -27.11 30.87
CA PHE A 10 -3.60 -26.03 30.52
C PHE A 10 -4.65 -25.84 31.62
N THR A 11 -4.32 -25.00 32.61
CA THR A 11 -5.21 -24.64 33.72
C THR A 11 -5.96 -23.33 33.46
N ARG A 12 -7.00 -23.01 34.25
CA ARG A 12 -7.69 -21.70 34.15
C ARG A 12 -6.75 -20.54 34.48
N SER A 13 -5.83 -20.73 35.44
CA SER A 13 -4.81 -19.73 35.76
C SER A 13 -3.86 -19.51 34.59
N PHE A 14 -3.51 -20.56 33.84
CA PHE A 14 -2.75 -20.43 32.59
C PHE A 14 -3.48 -19.58 31.54
N PHE A 15 -4.72 -19.90 31.18
CA PHE A 15 -5.45 -19.15 30.14
C PHE A 15 -5.79 -17.71 30.53
N TYR A 16 -6.03 -17.44 31.83
CA TYR A 16 -6.14 -16.08 32.34
C TYR A 16 -4.81 -15.33 32.20
N SER A 17 -3.71 -15.96 32.60
CA SER A 17 -2.36 -15.39 32.46
C SER A 17 -1.99 -15.16 31.00
N LEU A 18 -2.40 -16.07 30.11
CA LEU A 18 -2.19 -15.96 28.68
C LEU A 18 -2.91 -14.73 28.10
N LEU A 19 -4.19 -14.53 28.45
CA LEU A 19 -4.96 -13.35 28.04
C LEU A 19 -4.30 -12.05 28.49
N VAL A 20 -3.93 -11.96 29.77
CA VAL A 20 -3.34 -10.75 30.36
C VAL A 20 -1.98 -10.47 29.75
N THR A 21 -1.09 -11.47 29.70
CA THR A 21 0.26 -11.32 29.12
C THR A 21 0.18 -10.91 27.65
N SER A 22 -0.75 -11.50 26.87
CA SER A 22 -0.94 -11.15 25.46
C SER A 22 -1.45 -9.72 25.28
N THR A 23 -2.43 -9.31 26.08
CA THR A 23 -2.98 -7.93 26.05
C THR A 23 -1.89 -6.91 26.39
N TRP A 24 -1.14 -7.14 27.47
CA TRP A 24 -0.11 -6.20 27.94
C TRP A 24 1.10 -6.15 27.01
N SER A 25 1.54 -7.30 26.48
CA SER A 25 2.67 -7.32 25.53
C SER A 25 2.34 -6.59 24.22
N SER A 26 1.12 -6.77 23.68
CA SER A 26 0.64 -5.98 22.55
C SER A 26 0.51 -4.49 22.89
N LYS A 27 -0.01 -4.14 24.08
CA LYS A 27 -0.10 -2.75 24.55
C LYS A 27 1.26 -2.06 24.65
N LEU A 28 2.28 -2.77 25.11
CA LEU A 28 3.65 -2.23 25.17
C LEU A 28 4.18 -1.92 23.77
N VAL A 29 3.95 -2.81 22.80
CA VAL A 29 4.32 -2.54 21.39
C VAL A 29 3.54 -1.35 20.85
N HIS A 30 2.23 -1.28 21.08
CA HIS A 30 1.39 -0.16 20.63
C HIS A 30 1.82 1.19 21.23
N LEU A 31 2.18 1.25 22.52
CA LEU A 31 2.70 2.47 23.13
C LEU A 31 4.12 2.81 22.66
N ALA A 32 4.94 1.80 22.38
CA ALA A 32 6.29 2.00 21.86
C ALA A 32 6.26 2.57 20.43
N SER A 33 5.40 2.02 19.56
CA SER A 33 5.23 2.46 18.17
C SER A 33 4.68 3.89 18.05
N HIS A 34 4.05 4.42 19.11
CA HIS A 34 3.50 5.77 19.18
C HIS A 34 4.15 6.65 20.26
N SER A 35 5.35 6.27 20.72
CA SER A 35 6.06 7.01 21.78
C SER A 35 6.47 8.43 21.36
N ALA A 36 6.63 8.68 20.06
CA ALA A 36 6.90 10.01 19.49
C ALA A 36 5.63 10.89 19.37
N SER A 37 4.42 10.32 19.50
CA SER A 37 3.16 11.05 19.27
C SER A 37 2.84 12.09 20.35
N LEU A 38 3.45 11.99 21.54
CA LEU A 38 3.26 12.92 22.65
C LEU A 38 4.59 13.23 23.32
N ALA A 39 4.71 14.43 23.89
CA ALA A 39 5.85 14.75 24.74
C ALA A 39 5.96 13.74 25.90
N PRO A 40 7.17 13.31 26.30
CA PRO A 40 7.36 12.31 27.35
C PRO A 40 6.65 12.64 28.67
N THR A 41 6.53 13.92 29.01
CA THR A 41 5.81 14.41 30.19
C THR A 41 4.32 14.07 30.16
N PHE A 42 3.66 14.21 28.99
CA PHE A 42 2.26 13.86 28.83
C PHE A 42 2.03 12.35 28.79
N ILE A 43 2.98 11.58 28.24
CA ILE A 43 2.94 10.12 28.29
C ILE A 43 2.95 9.66 29.74
N VAL A 44 3.87 10.20 30.56
CA VAL A 44 3.94 9.87 31.99
C VAL A 44 2.67 10.32 32.73
N LEU A 45 2.22 11.56 32.52
CA LEU A 45 1.05 12.11 33.21
C LEU A 45 -0.24 11.31 32.93
N TYR A 46 -0.49 10.98 31.66
CA TYR A 46 -1.71 10.29 31.23
C TYR A 46 -1.57 8.77 31.15
N SER A 47 -0.41 8.19 31.49
CA SER A 47 -0.20 6.74 31.52
C SER A 47 -1.29 5.94 32.25
N PRO A 48 -1.86 6.38 33.39
CA PRO A 48 -2.94 5.64 34.05
C PRO A 48 -4.23 5.55 33.21
N THR A 49 -4.44 6.54 32.34
CA THR A 49 -5.61 6.58 31.45
C THR A 49 -5.44 5.70 30.22
N PHE A 50 -4.21 5.59 29.69
CA PHE A 50 -3.91 4.75 28.53
C PHE A 50 -4.05 3.25 28.83
N LEU A 51 -3.86 2.86 30.10
CA LEU A 51 -3.94 1.46 30.56
C LEU A 51 -5.32 1.09 31.14
N LEU A 52 -6.31 2.01 31.08
CA LEU A 52 -7.60 1.82 31.74
C LEU A 52 -8.34 0.59 31.19
N LEU A 53 -8.38 0.41 29.87
CA LEU A 53 -9.03 -0.74 29.23
C LEU A 53 -8.27 -2.05 29.52
N ASP A 54 -6.94 -2.01 29.57
CA ASP A 54 -6.11 -3.17 29.94
C ASP A 54 -6.37 -3.61 31.39
N CYS A 55 -6.59 -2.65 32.30
CA CYS A 55 -7.04 -2.93 33.67
C CYS A 55 -8.45 -3.55 33.69
N VAL A 56 -9.34 -3.15 32.78
CA VAL A 56 -10.67 -3.80 32.63
C VAL A 56 -10.50 -5.25 32.19
N VAL A 57 -9.64 -5.55 31.20
CA VAL A 57 -9.34 -6.95 30.79
C VAL A 57 -8.81 -7.77 31.97
N LEU A 58 -7.88 -7.20 32.75
CA LEU A 58 -7.31 -7.83 33.94
C LEU A 58 -8.41 -8.19 34.98
N LEU A 59 -9.25 -7.23 35.36
CA LEU A 59 -10.24 -7.41 36.41
C LEU A 59 -11.45 -8.24 35.96
N VAL A 60 -12.00 -7.94 34.79
CA VAL A 60 -13.16 -8.67 34.23
C VAL A 60 -12.76 -10.09 33.84
N GLY A 61 -11.59 -10.27 33.22
CA GLY A 61 -11.05 -11.59 32.92
C GLY A 61 -10.98 -12.46 34.18
N ARG A 62 -10.50 -11.90 35.31
CA ARG A 62 -10.41 -12.65 36.57
C ARG A 62 -11.77 -13.10 37.09
N LEU A 63 -12.80 -12.27 36.95
CA LEU A 63 -14.18 -12.60 37.33
C LEU A 63 -14.76 -13.70 36.43
N LEU A 64 -14.48 -13.63 35.13
CA LEU A 64 -14.94 -14.59 34.14
C LEU A 64 -14.29 -15.98 34.33
N PHE A 65 -13.03 -16.06 34.75
CA PHE A 65 -12.34 -17.32 35.06
C PHE A 65 -12.63 -17.86 36.48
N TYR A 66 -13.35 -17.12 37.34
CA TYR A 66 -13.65 -17.51 38.72
C TYR A 66 -14.69 -18.64 38.81
N ARG A 67 -14.39 -19.68 39.60
CA ARG A 67 -15.32 -20.78 39.89
C ARG A 67 -16.05 -20.51 41.22
N ALA A 68 -17.32 -20.13 41.17
CA ALA A 68 -18.17 -20.13 42.36
C ALA A 68 -18.82 -21.51 42.52
N ASN A 69 -18.47 -22.26 43.57
CA ASN A 69 -19.07 -23.58 43.85
C ASN A 69 -20.54 -23.50 44.34
N ASN A 70 -21.13 -22.31 44.50
CA ASN A 70 -22.49 -22.15 45.02
C ASN A 70 -23.29 -21.12 44.21
N TRP A 71 -24.27 -21.59 43.45
CA TRP A 71 -25.16 -20.77 42.61
C TRP A 71 -25.99 -19.75 43.42
N LYS A 72 -26.23 -19.99 44.71
CA LYS A 72 -26.99 -19.09 45.59
C LYS A 72 -26.26 -17.78 45.94
N LEU A 73 -24.96 -17.69 45.70
CA LEU A 73 -24.15 -16.48 45.93
C LEU A 73 -24.01 -15.60 44.66
N ARG A 74 -24.76 -15.88 43.58
CA ARG A 74 -24.76 -15.05 42.36
C ARG A 74 -25.72 -13.84 42.42
N LEU A 75 -26.67 -13.79 43.36
CA LEU A 75 -27.71 -12.74 43.39
C LEU A 75 -27.62 -11.75 44.55
N SER A 76 -26.82 -12.02 45.60
CA SER A 76 -26.90 -11.24 46.85
C SER A 76 -25.78 -10.22 47.06
N THR A 77 -24.72 -10.19 46.26
CA THR A 77 -23.56 -9.32 46.54
C THR A 77 -23.28 -8.22 45.53
N PHE A 78 -23.90 -8.19 44.35
CA PHE A 78 -23.60 -7.15 43.34
C PHE A 78 -24.75 -6.84 42.35
N SER A 79 -26.01 -6.90 42.81
CA SER A 79 -27.20 -6.66 41.97
C SER A 79 -27.86 -5.28 42.18
N ALA A 80 -27.11 -4.25 42.58
CA ALA A 80 -27.68 -2.91 42.76
C ALA A 80 -27.17 -1.82 41.79
N ALA A 81 -26.25 -2.11 40.87
CA ALA A 81 -25.76 -1.03 39.97
C ALA A 81 -25.56 -1.41 38.49
N ILE A 82 -25.26 -2.66 38.12
CA ILE A 82 -24.94 -3.01 36.71
C ILE A 82 -25.65 -4.31 36.26
N GLY A 83 -26.64 -4.79 37.03
CA GLY A 83 -27.28 -6.09 36.81
C GLY A 83 -28.54 -6.07 35.92
N GLY A 84 -28.98 -4.92 35.43
CA GLY A 84 -30.29 -4.77 34.77
C GLY A 84 -30.37 -5.37 33.36
N LEU A 85 -29.27 -5.39 32.61
CA LEU A 85 -29.31 -5.78 31.19
C LEU A 85 -28.80 -7.22 30.93
N LEU A 86 -27.89 -7.74 31.77
CA LEU A 86 -27.36 -9.10 31.62
C LEU A 86 -28.23 -10.18 32.30
N ALA A 87 -29.12 -9.79 33.22
CA ALA A 87 -29.94 -10.73 33.97
C ALA A 87 -31.10 -11.34 33.15
N TYR A 88 -31.49 -10.74 32.02
CA TYR A 88 -32.57 -11.29 31.17
C TYR A 88 -32.12 -12.46 30.28
N VAL A 89 -30.81 -12.68 30.12
CA VAL A 89 -30.23 -13.77 29.31
C VAL A 89 -29.78 -14.97 30.17
N ALA A 90 -29.79 -14.85 31.51
CA ALA A 90 -29.08 -15.74 32.43
C ALA A 90 -29.91 -16.92 33.01
N THR A 91 -31.00 -17.36 32.37
CA THR A 91 -31.87 -18.43 32.89
C THR A 91 -31.83 -19.74 32.06
N ARG A 92 -30.64 -20.31 31.79
CA ARG A 92 -30.52 -21.73 31.38
C ARG A 92 -29.25 -22.43 31.92
N PRO A 93 -29.29 -23.73 32.26
CA PRO A 93 -28.20 -24.44 32.97
C PRO A 93 -26.97 -24.85 32.13
N CYS A 94 -26.82 -24.36 30.89
CA CYS A 94 -25.69 -24.69 30.02
C CYS A 94 -24.64 -23.56 29.87
N LEU A 95 -24.81 -22.42 30.56
CA LEU A 95 -23.96 -21.23 30.41
C LEU A 95 -22.52 -21.40 30.92
N ASP A 96 -22.28 -22.24 31.93
CA ASP A 96 -20.93 -22.36 32.52
C ASP A 96 -19.93 -23.08 31.59
N CYS A 97 -20.41 -23.94 30.67
CA CYS A 97 -19.57 -24.52 29.61
C CYS A 97 -19.39 -23.55 28.45
N GLY A 98 -20.45 -22.84 28.04
CA GLY A 98 -20.41 -21.86 26.94
C GLY A 98 -19.52 -20.67 27.24
N ASN A 99 -19.62 -20.09 28.44
CA ASN A 99 -18.76 -18.99 28.87
C ASN A 99 -17.29 -19.42 28.94
N MET A 100 -17.02 -20.62 29.46
CA MET A 100 -15.64 -21.11 29.58
C MET A 100 -15.01 -21.37 28.20
N LEU A 101 -15.77 -21.92 27.25
CA LEU A 101 -15.31 -22.11 25.87
C LEU A 101 -15.05 -20.79 25.15
N LEU A 102 -15.96 -19.80 25.32
CA LEU A 102 -15.82 -18.46 24.74
C LEU A 102 -14.57 -17.75 25.27
N ILE A 103 -14.30 -17.81 26.57
CA ILE A 103 -13.15 -17.14 27.16
C ILE A 103 -11.84 -17.85 26.76
N LEU A 104 -11.83 -19.18 26.67
CA LEU A 104 -10.68 -19.91 26.13
C LEU A 104 -10.38 -19.49 24.70
N PHE A 105 -11.42 -19.36 23.88
CA PHE A 105 -11.31 -18.88 22.50
C PHE A 105 -10.77 -17.44 22.47
N CYS A 106 -11.29 -16.52 23.29
CA CYS A 106 -10.76 -15.17 23.40
C CYS A 106 -9.29 -15.13 23.85
N SER A 107 -8.89 -15.95 24.83
CA SER A 107 -7.49 -16.05 25.28
C SER A 107 -6.57 -16.52 24.16
N VAL A 108 -6.97 -17.54 23.40
CA VAL A 108 -6.18 -18.10 22.30
C VAL A 108 -6.08 -17.11 21.14
N ILE A 109 -7.20 -16.49 20.74
CA ILE A 109 -7.19 -15.47 19.69
C ILE A 109 -6.30 -14.29 20.09
N THR A 110 -6.48 -13.74 21.29
CA THR A 110 -5.66 -12.61 21.77
C THR A 110 -4.18 -12.98 21.80
N TRP A 111 -3.84 -14.23 22.13
CA TRP A 111 -2.48 -14.73 22.11
C TRP A 111 -1.88 -14.83 20.71
N THR A 112 -2.60 -15.45 19.77
CA THR A 112 -2.14 -15.57 18.38
C THR A 112 -2.01 -14.20 17.74
N THR A 113 -2.99 -13.32 17.93
CA THR A 113 -2.97 -11.95 17.40
C THR A 113 -1.89 -11.09 18.03
N ALA A 114 -1.68 -11.14 19.35
CA ALA A 114 -0.57 -10.43 19.99
C ALA A 114 0.79 -10.92 19.47
N ALA A 115 0.96 -12.24 19.31
CA ALA A 115 2.18 -12.81 18.73
C ALA A 115 2.41 -12.33 17.29
N SER A 116 1.36 -12.32 16.46
CA SER A 116 1.41 -11.78 15.10
C SER A 116 1.77 -10.29 15.09
N GLN A 117 1.16 -9.48 15.94
CA GLN A 117 1.42 -8.04 16.02
C GLN A 117 2.85 -7.74 16.45
N ILE A 118 3.39 -8.47 17.44
CA ILE A 118 4.78 -8.30 17.88
C ILE A 118 5.74 -8.75 16.76
N ALA A 119 5.48 -9.88 16.11
CA ALA A 119 6.30 -10.36 15.02
C ALA A 119 6.29 -9.37 13.83
N PHE A 120 5.12 -8.82 13.50
CA PHE A 120 4.97 -7.80 12.46
C PHE A 120 5.69 -6.51 12.83
N TYR A 121 5.60 -6.05 14.08
CA TYR A 121 6.35 -4.88 14.55
C TYR A 121 7.87 -5.09 14.49
N ILE A 122 8.36 -6.30 14.82
CA ILE A 122 9.78 -6.63 14.69
C ILE A 122 10.22 -6.63 13.22
N GLU A 123 9.34 -7.02 12.30
CA GLU A 123 9.65 -7.05 10.86
C GLU A 123 9.54 -5.66 10.21
N THR A 124 8.55 -4.87 10.60
CA THR A 124 8.13 -3.68 9.84
C THR A 124 8.28 -2.36 10.60
N GLY A 125 8.47 -2.41 11.92
CA GLY A 125 8.33 -1.24 12.79
C GLY A 125 6.88 -0.72 12.91
N GLY A 126 5.92 -1.34 12.22
CA GLY A 126 4.51 -0.95 12.18
C GLY A 126 3.59 -1.81 13.05
N GLU A 127 2.29 -1.47 13.05
CA GLU A 127 1.24 -2.23 13.73
C GLU A 127 0.30 -2.89 12.72
N ILE A 128 -0.19 -4.10 13.03
CA ILE A 128 -1.18 -4.77 12.17
C ILE A 128 -2.51 -4.05 12.27
N SER A 129 -3.07 -3.68 11.13
CA SER A 129 -4.47 -3.27 11.05
C SER A 129 -5.40 -4.49 11.08
N TRP A 130 -5.94 -4.77 12.26
CA TRP A 130 -6.87 -5.90 12.45
C TRP A 130 -8.21 -5.73 11.70
N SER A 131 -8.58 -4.51 11.31
CA SER A 131 -9.74 -4.25 10.44
C SER A 131 -9.54 -4.75 9.00
N ALA A 132 -8.30 -4.77 8.50
CA ALA A 132 -7.96 -5.27 7.16
C ALA A 132 -7.68 -6.78 7.13
N ALA A 133 -7.51 -7.42 8.30
CA ALA A 133 -7.15 -8.82 8.43
C ALA A 133 -8.21 -9.79 7.86
N GLY A 134 -9.48 -9.38 7.74
CA GLY A 134 -10.55 -10.19 7.16
C GLY A 134 -10.29 -10.60 5.70
N ASN A 135 -9.68 -9.72 4.91
CA ASN A 135 -9.41 -9.96 3.49
C ASN A 135 -8.26 -10.95 3.27
N PHE A 136 -7.31 -11.04 4.21
CA PHE A 136 -6.19 -11.97 4.14
C PHE A 136 -6.58 -13.44 4.39
N VAL A 137 -7.70 -13.70 5.08
CA VAL A 137 -8.07 -15.06 5.52
C VAL A 137 -8.69 -15.89 4.39
N HIS A 138 -9.15 -15.25 3.32
CA HIS A 138 -9.78 -15.92 2.18
C HIS A 138 -8.81 -16.22 1.02
N ASP A 139 -7.60 -15.64 1.03
CA ASP A 139 -6.57 -15.88 0.01
C ASP A 139 -5.53 -16.91 0.48
N ARG A 140 -5.32 -17.97 -0.32
CA ARG A 140 -4.36 -19.03 -0.02
C ARG A 140 -2.91 -18.53 -0.04
N ASP A 141 -2.59 -17.55 -0.89
CA ASP A 141 -1.24 -16.99 -0.99
C ASP A 141 -1.04 -15.80 -0.03
N GLY A 142 -2.09 -15.02 0.27
CA GLY A 142 -2.15 -14.16 1.45
C GLY A 142 -1.94 -14.91 2.77
N ILE A 143 -2.50 -16.12 2.89
CA ILE A 143 -2.19 -17.04 3.99
C ILE A 143 -0.72 -17.48 3.92
N LYS A 144 -0.13 -17.77 2.75
CA LYS A 144 1.31 -18.08 2.65
C LYS A 144 2.18 -16.88 3.04
N LEU A 145 1.80 -15.64 2.75
CA LEU A 145 2.46 -14.43 3.22
C LEU A 145 2.38 -14.31 4.74
N LEU A 146 1.21 -14.55 5.35
CA LEU A 146 1.05 -14.62 6.79
C LEU A 146 1.87 -15.77 7.41
N LEU A 147 1.98 -16.90 6.70
CA LEU A 147 2.73 -18.08 7.12
C LEU A 147 4.23 -17.99 6.81
N SER A 148 4.70 -17.11 5.92
CA SER A 148 6.13 -16.91 5.68
C SER A 148 6.80 -16.25 6.89
N GLY A 149 6.03 -15.44 7.65
CA GLY A 149 6.36 -14.95 8.99
C GLY A 149 6.16 -15.95 10.13
N SER A 150 5.66 -17.17 9.86
CA SER A 150 5.23 -18.14 10.88
C SER A 150 6.32 -18.53 11.88
N PHE A 151 7.59 -18.50 11.48
CA PHE A 151 8.69 -18.77 12.39
C PHE A 151 8.80 -17.70 13.49
N ARG A 152 8.76 -16.41 13.10
CA ARG A 152 8.81 -15.28 14.06
C ARG A 152 7.54 -15.21 14.90
N ILE A 153 6.38 -15.41 14.29
CA ILE A 153 5.09 -15.52 15.01
C ILE A 153 5.16 -16.66 16.03
N GLY A 154 5.70 -17.82 15.65
CA GLY A 154 5.90 -18.97 16.54
C GLY A 154 6.83 -18.69 17.71
N LEU A 155 7.94 -17.97 17.48
CA LEU A 155 8.86 -17.54 18.54
C LEU A 155 8.18 -16.56 19.51
N CYS A 156 7.47 -15.55 19.01
CA CYS A 156 6.73 -14.60 19.83
C CYS A 156 5.61 -15.30 20.62
N ALA A 157 4.87 -16.19 19.98
CA ALA A 157 3.81 -16.98 20.61
C ALA A 157 4.39 -17.85 21.75
N LEU A 158 5.52 -18.53 21.52
CA LEU A 158 6.21 -19.31 22.54
C LEU A 158 6.69 -18.43 23.70
N ALA A 159 7.30 -17.26 23.41
CA ALA A 159 7.77 -16.33 24.42
C ALA A 159 6.63 -15.84 25.34
N ILE A 160 5.49 -15.45 24.75
CA ILE A 160 4.29 -15.05 25.51
C ILE A 160 3.77 -16.21 26.36
N ALA A 161 3.71 -17.43 25.80
CA ALA A 161 3.21 -18.60 26.51
C ALA A 161 4.13 -18.99 27.69
N VAL A 162 5.45 -18.91 27.52
CA VAL A 162 6.43 -19.15 28.59
C VAL A 162 6.30 -18.10 29.70
N ALA A 163 6.19 -16.82 29.34
CA ALA A 163 5.96 -15.75 30.30
C ALA A 163 4.64 -15.94 31.07
N ALA A 164 3.55 -16.25 30.35
CA ALA A 164 2.25 -16.53 30.93
C ALA A 164 2.29 -17.74 31.89
N PHE A 165 3.01 -18.81 31.53
CA PHE A 165 3.19 -19.98 32.37
C PHE A 165 3.97 -19.67 33.65
N ALA A 166 5.02 -18.85 33.56
CA ALA A 166 5.84 -18.45 34.70
C ALA A 166 5.04 -17.63 35.73
N ILE A 167 4.15 -16.74 35.27
CA ILE A 167 3.40 -15.84 36.15
C ILE A 167 1.98 -16.32 36.50
N GLN A 168 1.53 -17.47 35.98
CA GLN A 168 0.12 -17.89 36.06
C GLN A 168 -0.46 -17.93 37.47
N ASN A 169 0.28 -18.46 38.44
CA ASN A 169 -0.17 -18.60 39.82
C ASN A 169 -0.08 -17.28 40.60
N PRO A 170 1.07 -16.55 40.61
CA PRO A 170 1.14 -15.27 41.30
C PRO A 170 0.18 -14.23 40.74
N LEU A 171 -0.01 -14.17 39.42
CA LEU A 171 -0.95 -13.25 38.79
C LEU A 171 -2.41 -13.59 39.13
N TYR A 172 -2.82 -14.85 38.97
CA TYR A 172 -4.20 -15.28 39.21
C TYR A 172 -4.61 -15.11 40.68
N ASN A 173 -3.71 -15.45 41.61
CA ASN A 173 -3.94 -15.30 43.05
C ASN A 173 -3.84 -13.84 43.47
N GLY A 174 -2.84 -13.10 42.98
CA GLY A 174 -2.62 -11.69 43.30
C GLY A 174 -3.82 -10.80 42.93
N VAL A 175 -4.36 -10.94 41.72
CA VAL A 175 -5.58 -10.20 41.32
C VAL A 175 -6.80 -10.67 42.13
N GLY A 176 -6.87 -11.95 42.50
CA GLY A 176 -7.88 -12.45 43.43
C GLY A 176 -7.81 -11.77 44.80
N HIS A 177 -6.61 -11.64 45.37
CA HIS A 177 -6.38 -10.93 46.63
C HIS A 177 -6.73 -9.44 46.52
N LEU A 178 -6.36 -8.79 45.41
CA LEU A 178 -6.73 -7.41 45.12
C LEU A 178 -8.25 -7.21 45.12
N LEU A 179 -9.00 -8.05 44.39
CA LEU A 179 -10.46 -8.00 44.34
C LEU A 179 -11.09 -8.23 45.73
N HIS A 180 -10.54 -9.17 46.51
CA HIS A 180 -10.99 -9.40 47.89
C HIS A 180 -10.69 -8.21 48.80
N TRP A 181 -9.51 -7.61 48.69
CA TRP A 181 -9.10 -6.44 49.47
C TRP A 181 -9.97 -5.21 49.16
N VAL A 182 -10.27 -4.95 47.88
CA VAL A 182 -11.22 -3.90 47.47
C VAL A 182 -12.60 -4.18 48.05
N ARG A 183 -13.13 -5.40 47.88
CA ARG A 183 -14.44 -5.79 48.43
C ARG A 183 -14.49 -5.58 49.95
N ASP A 184 -13.48 -6.03 50.68
CA ASP A 184 -13.46 -5.99 52.14
C ASP A 184 -13.27 -4.57 52.66
N SER A 185 -12.57 -3.71 51.91
CA SER A 185 -12.46 -2.28 52.21
C SER A 185 -13.81 -1.56 52.17
N PHE A 186 -14.70 -1.91 51.22
CA PHE A 186 -16.01 -1.26 51.08
C PHE A 186 -17.18 -2.03 51.73
N ARG A 187 -16.92 -3.18 52.36
CA ARG A 187 -17.96 -3.96 53.03
C ARG A 187 -18.44 -3.24 54.30
N ILE A 188 -19.69 -2.79 54.30
CA ILE A 188 -20.36 -2.26 55.50
C ILE A 188 -20.63 -3.45 56.43
N ARG A 189 -19.79 -3.63 57.44
CA ARG A 189 -20.06 -4.60 58.51
C ARG A 189 -21.15 -3.99 59.40
N ARG A 190 -22.41 -4.41 59.22
CA ARG A 190 -23.45 -4.12 60.22
C ARG A 190 -22.94 -4.63 61.57
N ARG A 191 -22.83 -3.73 62.56
CA ARG A 191 -22.64 -4.11 63.98
C ARG A 191 -23.78 -5.06 64.34
N GLY A 192 -23.47 -6.34 64.46
CA GLY A 192 -24.37 -7.41 64.86
C GLY A 192 -23.59 -8.35 65.77
N GLY A 193 -24.16 -8.63 66.94
CA GLY A 193 -23.47 -9.16 68.12
C GLY A 193 -22.78 -10.50 67.95
N TYR A 194 -21.88 -10.75 68.92
CA TYR A 194 -21.31 -12.05 69.22
C TYR A 194 -22.37 -13.15 69.18
N GLN A 195 -22.15 -14.17 68.36
CA GLN A 195 -22.65 -15.52 68.64
C GLN A 195 -21.67 -16.53 68.06
N ALA A 196 -21.08 -17.30 68.97
CA ALA A 196 -20.25 -18.46 68.71
C ALA A 196 -21.10 -19.60 68.15
N VAL A 197 -20.59 -20.31 67.13
CA VAL A 197 -21.00 -21.67 66.80
C VAL A 197 -19.76 -22.43 66.34
N SER A 198 -19.49 -23.54 67.04
CA SER A 198 -18.44 -24.54 66.82
C SER A 198 -18.67 -25.34 65.52
N THR A 199 -17.60 -25.89 64.92
CA THR A 199 -17.24 -27.33 64.76
C THR A 199 -17.26 -27.64 63.25
N ASP A 200 -16.32 -28.33 62.58
CA ASP A 200 -15.41 -29.41 62.94
C ASP A 200 -14.07 -29.30 62.16
N VAL A 201 -12.94 -29.49 62.84
CA VAL A 201 -11.66 -29.89 62.22
C VAL A 201 -11.10 -31.04 63.05
N GLU A 202 -11.00 -32.20 62.41
CA GLU A 202 -10.34 -33.40 62.91
C GLU A 202 -8.82 -33.14 62.92
N TYR A 203 -8.21 -33.11 64.11
CA TYR A 203 -6.78 -32.94 64.33
C TYR A 203 -6.21 -34.13 65.11
N SER A 204 -5.29 -34.86 64.49
CA SER A 204 -4.47 -35.90 65.14
C SER A 204 -3.36 -35.26 65.98
N PRO A 205 -3.06 -35.77 67.20
CA PRO A 205 -2.14 -35.12 68.13
C PRO A 205 -0.67 -35.54 67.92
N PRO A 206 0.31 -34.68 68.24
CA PRO A 206 1.66 -35.09 68.63
C PRO A 206 1.80 -35.20 70.16
N PRO A 207 2.79 -35.97 70.68
CA PRO A 207 2.88 -36.36 72.08
C PRO A 207 3.55 -35.29 72.98
N PRO A 208 3.47 -35.43 74.33
CA PRO A 208 3.65 -34.32 75.26
C PRO A 208 5.09 -34.18 75.74
N SER A 209 5.52 -32.94 75.98
CA SER A 209 6.68 -32.66 76.83
C SER A 209 6.55 -31.32 77.56
N PHE A 210 6.42 -31.44 78.89
CA PHE A 210 6.89 -30.56 79.97
C PHE A 210 6.28 -29.17 80.20
N GLN A 211 5.34 -29.16 81.16
CA GLN A 211 5.22 -28.33 82.38
C GLN A 211 5.78 -26.89 82.46
N ASP A 212 4.84 -25.99 82.80
CA ASP A 212 4.84 -24.92 83.82
C ASP A 212 5.99 -23.90 83.90
N LYS A 213 5.63 -22.61 83.76
CA LYS A 213 5.41 -21.70 84.90
C LYS A 213 4.99 -20.28 84.46
N ASP A 214 3.82 -19.91 84.95
CA ASP A 214 3.43 -18.66 85.62
C ASP A 214 4.25 -17.36 85.50
N ASP A 215 3.45 -16.31 85.32
CA ASP A 215 3.48 -14.98 85.94
C ASP A 215 3.97 -13.79 85.11
N GLY A 216 3.10 -12.76 85.07
CA GLY A 216 3.57 -11.38 84.98
C GLY A 216 2.82 -10.46 84.01
N ASP A 217 1.74 -9.90 84.53
CA ASP A 217 1.48 -8.45 84.52
C ASP A 217 0.68 -7.81 83.38
N PHE A 218 -0.19 -6.93 83.84
CA PHE A 218 -1.33 -6.31 83.18
C PHE A 218 -0.90 -4.90 82.78
N ASP A 219 -0.61 -4.65 81.51
CA ASP A 219 -0.43 -3.28 81.03
C ASP A 219 -1.57 -2.87 80.09
N SER A 220 -2.37 -1.94 80.61
CA SER A 220 -3.59 -1.41 79.99
C SER A 220 -3.21 -0.38 78.92
N GLY A 221 -2.71 -0.87 77.79
CA GLY A 221 -2.46 -0.07 76.60
C GLY A 221 -3.76 0.19 75.82
N LEU A 222 -4.12 1.47 75.69
CA LEU A 222 -5.20 2.01 74.86
C LEU A 222 -5.03 1.59 73.38
N LEU A 223 -5.49 0.39 73.01
CA LEU A 223 -5.55 -0.07 71.63
C LEU A 223 -6.74 0.57 70.92
N LEU A 224 -6.53 1.76 70.32
CA LEU A 224 -7.33 2.18 69.18
C LEU A 224 -7.38 1.01 68.19
N PRO A 225 -8.55 0.61 67.66
CA PRO A 225 -8.66 -0.58 66.83
C PRO A 225 -7.86 -0.34 65.54
N LYS A 226 -6.63 -0.89 65.48
CA LYS A 226 -5.73 -0.86 64.32
C LYS A 226 -6.44 -1.26 63.02
N TRP A 227 -7.48 -2.09 63.15
CA TRP A 227 -8.34 -2.54 62.07
C TRP A 227 -9.19 -1.42 61.41
N ASN A 228 -9.69 -0.44 62.17
CA ASN A 228 -10.48 0.66 61.61
C ASN A 228 -9.59 1.64 60.84
N LEU A 229 -8.41 1.98 61.37
CA LEU A 229 -7.46 2.85 60.67
C LEU A 229 -6.99 2.20 59.35
N TYR A 230 -6.65 0.92 59.36
CA TYR A 230 -6.23 0.20 58.14
C TYR A 230 -7.31 0.20 57.05
N VAL A 231 -8.58 -0.04 57.40
CA VAL A 231 -9.70 0.01 56.44
C VAL A 231 -9.92 1.43 55.91
N TRP A 232 -9.82 2.44 56.78
CA TRP A 232 -9.90 3.84 56.36
C TRP A 232 -8.77 4.26 55.42
N PHE A 233 -7.51 3.92 55.74
CA PHE A 233 -6.37 4.15 54.85
C PHE A 233 -6.52 3.40 53.53
N SER A 234 -7.00 2.15 53.55
CA SER A 234 -7.27 1.36 52.33
C SER A 234 -8.34 2.02 51.46
N ARG A 235 -9.44 2.52 52.05
CA ARG A 235 -10.47 3.28 51.33
C ARG A 235 -9.92 4.56 50.73
N ILE A 236 -9.18 5.35 51.51
CA ILE A 236 -8.59 6.61 51.04
C ILE A 236 -7.65 6.33 49.88
N TYR A 237 -6.82 5.30 49.97
CA TYR A 237 -5.88 4.91 48.92
C TYR A 237 -6.58 4.44 47.64
N ILE A 238 -7.60 3.57 47.75
CA ILE A 238 -8.37 3.12 46.58
C ILE A 238 -9.12 4.30 45.95
N LEU A 239 -9.78 5.13 46.76
CA LEU A 239 -10.49 6.31 46.28
C LEU A 239 -9.53 7.32 45.68
N SER A 240 -8.32 7.52 46.22
CA SER A 240 -7.34 8.44 45.64
C SER A 240 -6.89 7.96 44.26
N ILE A 241 -6.69 6.65 44.06
CA ILE A 241 -6.37 6.12 42.72
C ILE A 241 -7.54 6.35 41.77
N VAL A 242 -8.77 5.97 42.16
CA VAL A 242 -9.96 6.13 41.32
C VAL A 242 -10.22 7.60 40.98
N ILE A 243 -10.14 8.50 41.95
CA ILE A 243 -10.30 9.94 41.76
C ILE A 243 -9.21 10.47 40.84
N THR A 244 -7.95 10.09 41.05
CA THR A 244 -6.83 10.53 40.20
C THR A 244 -7.04 10.10 38.75
N VAL A 245 -7.35 8.83 38.50
CA VAL A 245 -7.61 8.32 37.15
C VAL A 245 -8.83 9.00 36.53
N THR A 246 -9.90 9.24 37.31
CA THR A 246 -11.11 9.93 36.82
C THR A 246 -10.83 11.39 36.46
N VAL A 247 -10.06 12.10 37.29
CA VAL A 247 -9.63 13.48 37.03
C VAL A 247 -8.74 13.51 35.79
N LEU A 248 -7.75 12.62 35.69
CA LEU A 248 -6.90 12.53 34.50
C LEU A 248 -7.72 12.20 33.25
N GLN A 249 -8.67 11.26 33.32
CA GLN A 249 -9.52 10.88 32.18
C GLN A 249 -10.43 12.02 31.71
N THR A 250 -10.87 12.88 32.63
CA THR A 250 -11.75 14.03 32.31
C THR A 250 -10.99 15.26 31.83
N LEU A 251 -9.76 15.46 32.30
CA LEU A 251 -8.88 16.55 31.85
C LEU A 251 -8.09 16.19 30.59
N ARG A 252 -7.93 14.89 30.30
CA ARG A 252 -7.25 14.41 29.10
C ARG A 252 -7.97 14.93 27.85
N PRO A 253 -7.24 15.50 26.88
CA PRO A 253 -7.83 15.89 25.61
C PRO A 253 -8.56 14.72 24.94
N THR A 254 -9.71 15.02 24.34
CA THR A 254 -10.54 14.02 23.64
C THR A 254 -10.11 13.82 22.20
N GLU A 255 -9.26 14.70 21.67
CA GLU A 255 -8.71 14.63 20.32
C GLU A 255 -7.51 13.67 20.25
N GLN A 256 -7.16 13.24 19.03
CA GLN A 256 -5.97 12.43 18.81
C GLN A 256 -4.70 13.15 19.29
N PRO A 257 -3.69 12.42 19.81
CA PRO A 257 -3.55 10.96 19.83
C PRO A 257 -4.07 10.26 21.09
N TYR A 258 -4.69 10.96 22.04
CA TYR A 258 -4.99 10.40 23.37
C TYR A 258 -5.97 9.19 23.36
N PRO A 259 -7.05 9.19 22.54
CA PRO A 259 -7.91 8.01 22.38
C PRO A 259 -7.15 6.84 21.76
N HIS A 260 -6.40 7.06 20.67
CA HIS A 260 -5.60 6.02 19.99
C HIS A 260 -4.64 5.34 20.96
N MET A 261 -3.88 6.12 21.74
CA MET A 261 -2.97 5.59 22.78
C MET A 261 -3.67 4.73 23.85
N SER A 262 -5.00 4.80 23.97
CA SER A 262 -5.80 4.03 24.93
C SER A 262 -6.27 2.68 24.38
N ASP A 263 -6.07 2.40 23.09
CA ASP A 263 -6.56 1.18 22.45
C ASP A 263 -5.93 -0.09 23.05
N THR A 264 -6.69 -1.17 23.08
CA THR A 264 -6.26 -2.45 23.63
C THR A 264 -6.75 -3.60 22.76
N LEU A 265 -5.88 -4.59 22.55
CA LEU A 265 -6.06 -5.61 21.51
C LEU A 265 -7.39 -6.38 21.58
N PRO A 266 -7.88 -6.86 22.74
CA PRO A 266 -9.15 -7.57 22.79
C PRO A 266 -10.34 -6.71 22.34
N PHE A 267 -10.29 -5.40 22.58
CA PHE A 267 -11.36 -4.49 22.21
C PHE A 267 -11.24 -4.06 20.75
N THR A 268 -10.03 -3.82 20.24
CA THR A 268 -9.81 -3.51 18.82
C THR A 268 -10.18 -4.69 17.92
N LEU A 269 -9.89 -5.93 18.33
CA LEU A 269 -10.35 -7.13 17.62
C LEU A 269 -11.88 -7.21 17.60
N VAL A 270 -12.54 -7.02 18.75
CA VAL A 270 -14.00 -7.02 18.82
C VAL A 270 -14.60 -5.90 17.96
N GLN A 271 -14.00 -4.71 17.94
CA GLN A 271 -14.43 -3.63 17.07
C GLN A 271 -14.26 -4.00 15.59
N ALA A 272 -13.11 -4.56 15.20
CA ALA A 272 -12.85 -5.01 13.84
C ALA A 272 -13.89 -6.03 13.34
N PHE A 273 -14.43 -6.89 14.22
CA PHE A 273 -15.44 -7.89 13.86
C PHE A 273 -16.90 -7.45 14.07
N LEU A 274 -17.19 -6.43 14.89
CA LEU A 274 -18.57 -6.07 15.28
C LEU A 274 -19.04 -4.68 14.83
N LYS A 275 -18.14 -3.75 14.52
CA LYS A 275 -18.51 -2.40 14.05
C LYS A 275 -17.73 -2.07 12.78
N PRO A 276 -18.41 -1.84 11.64
CA PRO A 276 -17.77 -1.16 10.52
C PRO A 276 -17.22 0.19 11.00
N SER A 277 -16.10 0.63 10.43
CA SER A 277 -15.56 1.97 10.69
C SER A 277 -16.67 3.03 10.53
N THR A 278 -16.74 3.99 11.45
CA THR A 278 -17.75 5.07 11.38
C THR A 278 -17.36 6.18 10.42
N ASP A 279 -16.15 6.14 9.86
CA ASP A 279 -15.71 7.12 8.88
C ASP A 279 -16.28 6.78 7.50
N GLU A 280 -16.94 7.74 6.87
CA GLU A 280 -17.67 7.57 5.62
C GLU A 280 -16.75 7.12 4.47
N TYR A 281 -15.47 7.49 4.52
CA TYR A 281 -14.47 7.05 3.54
C TYR A 281 -14.20 5.53 3.61
N CYS A 282 -14.45 4.91 4.77
CA CYS A 282 -14.15 3.50 5.03
C CYS A 282 -15.33 2.57 4.84
N LEU A 283 -16.52 3.13 4.67
CA LEU A 283 -17.71 2.34 4.47
C LEU A 283 -17.78 1.90 2.99
N PRO A 284 -18.11 0.62 2.74
CA PRO A 284 -18.65 0.23 1.45
C PRO A 284 -19.98 0.97 1.24
N GLY A 285 -20.22 1.47 0.04
CA GLY A 285 -21.49 2.06 -0.33
C GLY A 285 -21.43 2.75 -1.68
N LEU A 286 -22.48 2.54 -2.48
CA LEU A 286 -22.68 3.27 -3.73
C LEU A 286 -22.72 4.78 -3.43
N VAL A 287 -21.93 5.53 -4.17
CA VAL A 287 -22.03 6.99 -4.18
C VAL A 287 -23.24 7.34 -5.03
N ASP A 288 -24.42 7.45 -4.39
CA ASP A 288 -25.70 7.70 -5.07
C ASP A 288 -25.76 9.03 -5.85
N SER A 289 -24.83 9.95 -5.58
CA SER A 289 -24.74 11.24 -6.29
C SER A 289 -23.33 11.83 -6.27
N MET A 290 -22.96 12.52 -7.36
CA MET A 290 -21.71 13.26 -7.48
C MET A 290 -21.57 14.28 -6.34
N LYS A 291 -20.49 14.20 -5.57
CA LYS A 291 -20.17 15.19 -4.55
C LYS A 291 -19.75 16.50 -5.24
N PRO A 292 -20.25 17.67 -4.80
CA PRO A 292 -19.84 18.94 -5.37
C PRO A 292 -18.32 19.14 -5.30
N PHE A 293 -17.74 19.69 -6.35
CA PHE A 293 -16.33 20.04 -6.37
C PHE A 293 -16.04 21.12 -5.30
N PRO A 294 -14.99 20.96 -4.48
CA PRO A 294 -14.80 21.79 -3.29
C PRO A 294 -14.28 23.21 -3.56
N LEU A 295 -13.85 23.51 -4.80
CA LEU A 295 -13.36 24.83 -5.23
C LEU A 295 -14.23 25.34 -6.40
N PRO A 296 -15.53 25.62 -6.16
CA PRO A 296 -16.49 25.95 -7.23
C PRO A 296 -16.13 27.22 -8.01
N GLU A 297 -15.37 28.15 -7.41
CA GLU A 297 -14.84 29.34 -8.06
C GLU A 297 -13.94 29.02 -9.27
N LEU A 298 -13.28 27.85 -9.26
CA LEU A 298 -12.44 27.40 -10.38
C LEU A 298 -13.25 26.80 -11.54
N LEU A 299 -14.57 26.67 -11.39
CA LEU A 299 -15.49 26.12 -12.39
C LEU A 299 -16.39 27.19 -13.03
N ALA A 300 -16.11 28.47 -12.77
CA ALA A 300 -16.87 29.60 -13.30
C ALA A 300 -16.96 29.59 -14.83
N GLU A 301 -18.08 30.07 -15.38
CA GLU A 301 -18.36 30.08 -16.83
C GLU A 301 -17.29 30.79 -17.65
N GLU A 302 -16.61 31.78 -17.07
CA GLU A 302 -15.51 32.52 -17.70
C GLU A 302 -14.28 31.66 -18.03
N TYR A 303 -14.14 30.49 -17.39
CA TYR A 303 -13.05 29.54 -17.63
C TYR A 303 -13.44 28.38 -18.55
N TRP A 304 -14.68 28.33 -19.06
CA TRP A 304 -15.13 27.24 -19.92
C TRP A 304 -14.39 27.26 -21.26
N ILE A 305 -14.00 26.06 -21.72
CA ILE A 305 -13.18 25.90 -22.92
C ILE A 305 -14.09 25.37 -24.03
N PRO A 306 -14.21 26.08 -25.18
CA PRO A 306 -14.96 25.57 -26.32
C PRO A 306 -14.26 24.33 -26.92
N PRO A 307 -15.00 23.45 -27.62
CA PRO A 307 -14.38 22.31 -28.29
C PRO A 307 -13.39 22.78 -29.37
N SER A 308 -12.29 22.05 -29.53
CA SER A 308 -11.25 22.34 -30.54
C SER A 308 -10.82 21.07 -31.26
N ASP A 309 -11.13 20.96 -32.55
CA ASP A 309 -10.92 19.75 -33.34
C ASP A 309 -11.50 18.49 -32.66
N LEU A 310 -10.65 17.59 -32.17
CA LEU A 310 -11.01 16.36 -31.45
C LEU A 310 -10.91 16.49 -29.93
N ILE A 311 -10.49 17.66 -29.42
CA ILE A 311 -10.45 17.96 -28.00
C ILE A 311 -11.87 18.32 -27.54
N PRO A 312 -12.47 17.56 -26.60
CA PRO A 312 -13.79 17.87 -26.07
C PRO A 312 -13.85 19.28 -25.48
N ALA A 313 -15.04 19.87 -25.48
CA ALA A 313 -15.29 21.07 -24.69
C ALA A 313 -15.03 20.78 -23.20
N TRP A 314 -14.75 21.81 -22.41
CA TRP A 314 -14.66 21.68 -20.96
C TRP A 314 -15.64 22.64 -20.29
N HIS A 315 -16.67 22.08 -19.68
CA HIS A 315 -17.74 22.78 -18.96
C HIS A 315 -18.20 21.88 -17.78
N PRO A 316 -17.46 21.88 -16.66
CA PRO A 316 -17.58 20.89 -15.58
C PRO A 316 -18.84 21.03 -14.70
N VAL A 317 -19.84 21.79 -15.17
CA VAL A 317 -21.13 21.98 -14.51
C VAL A 317 -22.19 21.32 -15.38
N PRO A 318 -22.95 20.33 -14.85
CA PRO A 318 -24.07 19.75 -15.59
C PRO A 318 -25.12 20.84 -15.89
N VAL A 319 -25.26 21.21 -17.16
CA VAL A 319 -26.27 22.21 -17.57
C VAL A 319 -27.66 21.57 -17.48
N PRO A 320 -28.67 22.22 -16.87
CA PRO A 320 -30.04 21.72 -16.84
C PRO A 320 -30.60 21.57 -18.26
N SER A 321 -30.83 20.33 -18.67
CA SER A 321 -31.70 19.76 -19.73
C SER A 321 -31.78 20.37 -21.15
N ASP A 322 -31.35 21.61 -21.42
CA ASP A 322 -31.59 22.30 -22.71
C ASP A 322 -30.31 22.64 -23.49
N ALA A 323 -29.13 22.30 -22.98
CA ALA A 323 -27.90 22.29 -23.78
C ALA A 323 -27.65 20.87 -24.29
N ASN A 324 -27.32 20.73 -25.57
CA ASN A 324 -26.96 19.48 -26.24
C ASN A 324 -25.83 18.70 -25.50
N ILE A 325 -26.16 17.98 -24.43
CA ILE A 325 -25.48 16.75 -24.02
C ILE A 325 -25.95 15.63 -24.98
N SER A 326 -26.09 15.95 -26.27
CA SER A 326 -26.66 15.07 -27.28
C SER A 326 -25.60 14.13 -27.88
N SER A 327 -24.32 14.34 -27.56
CA SER A 327 -23.20 13.50 -28.01
C SER A 327 -22.85 12.35 -27.05
N THR A 328 -23.39 12.32 -25.84
CA THR A 328 -23.02 11.31 -24.82
C THR A 328 -23.79 9.99 -24.94
N GLY A 329 -24.95 9.98 -25.60
CA GLY A 329 -25.79 8.77 -25.74
C GLY A 329 -25.77 8.09 -27.10
N GLN A 330 -25.05 8.64 -28.10
CA GLN A 330 -24.91 8.01 -29.41
C GLN A 330 -23.56 7.33 -29.50
N ARG A 331 -23.58 6.02 -29.79
CA ARG A 331 -22.37 5.24 -30.08
C ARG A 331 -21.57 5.96 -31.17
N PRO A 332 -20.30 6.34 -30.90
CA PRO A 332 -19.53 7.11 -31.87
C PRO A 332 -19.29 6.34 -33.18
N ASP A 333 -19.28 7.04 -34.31
CA ASP A 333 -19.09 6.43 -35.64
C ASP A 333 -17.72 5.77 -35.82
N TRP A 334 -16.70 6.21 -35.06
CA TRP A 334 -15.38 5.59 -35.05
C TRP A 334 -15.34 4.25 -34.30
N LEU A 335 -16.38 3.93 -33.51
CA LEU A 335 -16.51 2.67 -32.81
C LEU A 335 -17.36 1.70 -33.66
N PRO A 336 -16.92 0.45 -33.92
CA PRO A 336 -17.66 -0.50 -34.75
C PRO A 336 -19.11 -0.67 -34.27
N HIS A 337 -20.11 -0.71 -35.16
CA HIS A 337 -21.54 -0.68 -34.77
C HIS A 337 -22.09 -1.98 -34.15
N SER A 338 -21.34 -3.08 -34.14
CA SER A 338 -21.82 -4.39 -33.66
C SER A 338 -21.30 -4.74 -32.26
N GLY A 339 -22.21 -5.07 -31.34
CA GLY A 339 -21.91 -5.73 -30.07
C GLY A 339 -21.32 -4.81 -28.98
N ALA A 340 -21.22 -5.36 -27.76
CA ALA A 340 -20.43 -4.76 -26.69
C ALA A 340 -18.93 -4.96 -27.00
N ILE A 341 -18.12 -3.93 -26.76
CA ILE A 341 -16.67 -3.98 -26.97
C ILE A 341 -16.01 -3.84 -25.59
N PRO A 342 -15.29 -4.87 -25.11
CA PRO A 342 -14.64 -4.84 -23.81
C PRO A 342 -13.75 -3.60 -23.61
N GLY A 343 -13.93 -2.89 -22.50
CA GLY A 343 -13.24 -1.65 -22.15
C GLY A 343 -13.83 -0.38 -22.79
N PHE A 344 -14.85 -0.51 -23.64
CA PHE A 344 -15.53 0.60 -24.31
C PHE A 344 -17.00 0.72 -23.89
N GLU A 345 -17.38 0.13 -22.76
CA GLU A 345 -18.75 0.01 -22.28
C GLU A 345 -19.46 1.37 -22.21
N ARG A 346 -18.75 2.42 -21.76
CA ARG A 346 -19.30 3.78 -21.64
C ARG A 346 -19.83 4.37 -22.95
N TRP A 347 -19.29 3.97 -24.10
CA TRP A 347 -19.75 4.43 -25.42
C TRP A 347 -20.79 3.51 -26.05
N THR A 348 -21.08 2.37 -25.41
CA THR A 348 -22.07 1.40 -25.87
C THR A 348 -23.35 1.41 -25.04
N ALA A 349 -23.34 2.10 -23.89
CA ALA A 349 -24.52 2.29 -23.06
C ALA A 349 -25.59 3.13 -23.80
N SER A 350 -26.84 2.67 -23.75
CA SER A 350 -27.97 3.24 -24.49
C SER A 350 -28.58 4.50 -23.85
N ASP A 351 -28.04 4.96 -22.72
CA ASP A 351 -28.62 6.04 -21.94
C ASP A 351 -27.74 7.29 -22.00
N SER A 352 -28.22 8.33 -22.71
CA SER A 352 -27.58 9.65 -22.81
C SER A 352 -27.46 10.37 -21.45
N SER A 353 -28.08 9.86 -20.39
CA SER A 353 -28.09 10.46 -19.05
C SER A 353 -27.13 9.81 -18.04
N ASP A 354 -26.24 8.90 -18.47
CA ASP A 354 -25.26 8.25 -17.59
C ASP A 354 -24.16 9.23 -17.12
N LEU A 355 -24.46 9.95 -16.04
CA LEU A 355 -23.53 10.82 -15.31
C LEU A 355 -22.56 10.03 -14.42
N ASN A 356 -22.75 8.71 -14.25
CA ASN A 356 -21.88 7.88 -13.41
C ASN A 356 -20.60 7.45 -14.15
N SER A 357 -20.60 7.47 -15.48
CA SER A 357 -19.39 7.28 -16.27
C SER A 357 -18.46 8.49 -16.25
N TYR A 358 -17.18 8.23 -16.52
CA TYR A 358 -16.21 9.29 -16.73
C TYR A 358 -16.45 10.02 -18.05
N HIS A 359 -16.49 11.35 -18.00
CA HIS A 359 -16.57 12.25 -19.14
C HIS A 359 -15.54 13.38 -18.98
N PRO A 360 -14.55 13.53 -19.88
CA PRO A 360 -13.49 14.53 -19.72
C PRO A 360 -14.00 15.98 -19.71
N GLU A 361 -15.14 16.25 -20.37
CA GLU A 361 -15.81 17.56 -20.39
C GLU A 361 -16.43 17.94 -19.04
N LEU A 362 -16.71 16.94 -18.18
CA LEU A 362 -17.29 17.11 -16.85
C LEU A 362 -16.26 16.98 -15.72
N ASP A 363 -15.03 16.52 -15.99
CA ASP A 363 -14.00 16.36 -14.98
C ASP A 363 -13.41 17.73 -14.56
N PRO A 364 -13.64 18.20 -13.32
CA PRO A 364 -13.14 19.50 -12.86
C PRO A 364 -11.61 19.57 -12.79
N LEU A 365 -10.93 18.42 -12.65
CA LEU A 365 -9.48 18.32 -12.61
C LEU A 365 -8.85 18.13 -14.00
N LYS A 366 -9.65 17.99 -15.06
CA LYS A 366 -9.11 17.74 -16.40
C LYS A 366 -8.30 18.91 -16.91
N LEU A 367 -7.03 18.61 -17.21
CA LEU A 367 -6.12 19.44 -17.99
C LEU A 367 -5.69 18.66 -19.25
N THR A 368 -5.54 19.36 -20.37
CA THR A 368 -5.07 18.78 -21.64
C THR A 368 -4.04 19.68 -22.29
N ASN A 369 -2.93 19.09 -22.74
CA ASN A 369 -1.87 19.76 -23.48
C ASN A 369 -1.90 19.43 -24.98
N LEU A 370 -2.99 18.85 -25.49
CA LEU A 370 -3.11 18.49 -26.91
C LEU A 370 -3.21 19.72 -27.83
N ASP A 371 -3.54 20.88 -27.28
CA ASP A 371 -3.49 22.21 -27.91
C ASP A 371 -2.06 22.73 -28.09
N ARG A 372 -1.07 22.14 -27.41
CA ARG A 372 0.35 22.49 -27.53
C ARG A 372 1.03 21.59 -28.54
N ASP A 373 2.04 22.11 -29.24
CA ASP A 373 2.81 21.32 -30.20
C ASP A 373 3.72 20.27 -29.50
N ILE A 374 4.12 19.24 -30.23
CA ILE A 374 5.15 18.29 -29.79
C ILE A 374 6.45 19.07 -29.53
N LEU A 375 7.15 18.75 -28.43
CA LEU A 375 8.42 19.35 -28.06
C LEU A 375 9.37 19.37 -29.27
N ALA A 376 9.92 20.55 -29.59
CA ALA A 376 10.69 20.75 -30.82
C ALA A 376 11.82 19.72 -31.03
N PRO A 377 12.63 19.35 -30.01
CA PRO A 377 13.66 18.32 -30.18
C PRO A 377 13.11 16.95 -30.56
N ILE A 378 11.95 16.55 -29.99
CA ILE A 378 11.26 15.31 -30.35
C ILE A 378 10.77 15.42 -31.80
N LYS A 379 10.03 16.49 -32.11
CA LYS A 379 9.44 16.70 -33.43
C LYS A 379 10.47 16.69 -34.56
N GLU A 380 11.63 17.32 -34.34
CA GLU A 380 12.75 17.33 -35.28
C GLU A 380 13.37 15.93 -35.43
N ALA A 381 13.61 15.23 -34.33
CA ALA A 381 14.12 13.87 -34.34
C ALA A 381 13.18 12.94 -35.13
N LEU A 382 11.88 12.93 -34.81
CA LEU A 382 10.87 12.10 -35.49
C LEU A 382 10.80 12.38 -37.00
N LYS A 383 10.90 13.65 -37.43
CA LYS A 383 10.95 14.00 -38.86
C LYS A 383 12.19 13.44 -39.56
N SER A 384 13.33 13.43 -38.85
CA SER A 384 14.62 13.01 -39.41
C SER A 384 14.79 11.49 -39.45
N SER A 385 14.43 10.79 -38.38
CA SER A 385 14.67 9.36 -38.21
C SER A 385 13.50 8.51 -38.68
N LYS A 386 12.27 9.05 -38.64
CA LYS A 386 11.01 8.34 -38.95
C LYS A 386 10.97 6.96 -38.25
N PRO A 387 10.97 6.94 -36.91
CA PRO A 387 11.02 5.70 -36.15
C PRO A 387 9.89 4.76 -36.57
N ASN A 388 10.21 3.48 -36.71
CA ASN A 388 9.22 2.46 -36.99
C ASN A 388 8.85 1.74 -35.68
N ILE A 389 7.61 1.85 -35.21
CA ILE A 389 7.17 1.16 -33.99
C ILE A 389 6.20 0.03 -34.36
N LYS A 390 6.76 -1.16 -34.62
CA LYS A 390 5.97 -2.37 -34.88
C LYS A 390 5.56 -3.06 -33.58
N HIS A 391 6.46 -3.13 -32.61
CA HIS A 391 6.27 -3.81 -31.32
C HIS A 391 6.39 -2.82 -30.16
N ILE A 392 5.75 -3.13 -29.04
CA ILE A 392 5.88 -2.42 -27.77
C ILE A 392 6.20 -3.45 -26.69
N VAL A 393 7.26 -3.21 -25.93
CA VAL A 393 7.65 -4.02 -24.76
C VAL A 393 7.61 -3.10 -23.55
N MET A 394 6.63 -3.29 -22.68
CA MET A 394 6.46 -2.57 -21.44
C MET A 394 7.00 -3.41 -20.28
N LEU A 395 8.01 -2.90 -19.59
CA LEU A 395 8.69 -3.52 -18.46
C LEU A 395 8.28 -2.74 -17.21
N THR A 396 7.42 -3.35 -16.40
CA THR A 396 7.06 -2.85 -15.07
C THR A 396 8.10 -3.33 -14.07
N LEU A 397 8.74 -2.39 -13.38
CA LEU A 397 9.86 -2.61 -12.47
C LEU A 397 9.35 -2.54 -11.04
N GLU A 398 9.15 -3.71 -10.42
CA GLU A 398 8.67 -3.85 -9.04
C GLU A 398 9.54 -3.06 -8.06
N SER A 399 8.94 -2.33 -7.12
CA SER A 399 9.60 -1.65 -6.00
C SER A 399 10.88 -0.86 -6.38
N THR A 400 10.99 -0.39 -7.63
CA THR A 400 12.22 0.20 -8.18
C THR A 400 12.23 1.71 -7.99
N ARG A 401 13.11 2.19 -7.11
CA ARG A 401 13.30 3.63 -6.90
C ARG A 401 13.92 4.31 -8.12
N LEU A 402 13.57 5.57 -8.34
CA LEU A 402 14.22 6.42 -9.34
C LEU A 402 15.74 6.49 -9.16
N ASP A 403 16.23 6.60 -7.92
CA ASP A 403 17.65 6.78 -7.59
C ASP A 403 18.49 5.50 -7.62
N VAL A 404 17.93 4.38 -8.09
CA VAL A 404 18.65 3.17 -8.48
C VAL A 404 18.52 2.84 -9.97
N PHE A 405 17.76 3.64 -10.73
CA PHE A 405 17.50 3.45 -12.16
C PHE A 405 17.89 4.68 -13.00
N PRO A 406 19.21 4.96 -13.16
CA PRO A 406 20.32 4.28 -12.52
C PRO A 406 20.72 4.91 -11.18
N LEU A 407 21.49 4.17 -10.39
CA LEU A 407 22.26 4.73 -9.29
C LEU A 407 23.28 5.75 -9.83
N THR A 408 23.40 6.91 -9.17
CA THR A 408 24.37 7.95 -9.53
C THR A 408 25.21 8.37 -8.32
N THR A 409 26.39 8.96 -8.54
CA THR A 409 27.27 9.41 -7.45
C THR A 409 26.80 10.69 -6.74
N HIS A 410 25.60 11.16 -7.06
CA HIS A 410 25.02 12.40 -6.53
C HIS A 410 23.56 12.18 -6.08
N SER A 411 23.15 10.92 -5.94
CA SER A 411 21.82 10.59 -5.43
C SER A 411 21.80 10.50 -3.90
N PHE A 412 20.63 10.72 -3.32
CA PHE A 412 20.41 10.59 -1.89
C PHE A 412 20.82 9.21 -1.34
N LEU A 413 20.46 8.15 -2.08
CA LEU A 413 20.80 6.79 -1.68
C LEU A 413 22.31 6.55 -1.73
N TYR A 414 23.01 7.12 -2.72
CA TYR A 414 24.47 7.06 -2.76
C TYR A 414 25.09 7.67 -1.51
N ASP A 415 24.68 8.90 -1.14
CA ASP A 415 25.19 9.57 0.06
C ASP A 415 24.92 8.74 1.31
N THR A 416 23.71 8.19 1.45
CA THR A 416 23.33 7.29 2.55
C THR A 416 24.23 6.06 2.63
N ILE A 417 24.60 5.46 1.50
CA ILE A 417 25.52 4.32 1.46
C ILE A 417 26.94 4.74 1.86
N ILE A 418 27.43 5.86 1.34
CA ILE A 418 28.78 6.35 1.67
C ILE A 418 28.88 6.68 3.16
N ASP A 419 27.89 7.37 3.72
CA ASP A 419 27.82 7.75 5.14
C ASP A 419 27.76 6.55 6.08
N SER A 420 27.26 5.40 5.61
CA SER A 420 27.26 4.16 6.40
C SER A 420 28.66 3.57 6.61
N HIS A 421 29.66 3.97 5.81
CA HIS A 421 31.02 3.45 5.92
C HIS A 421 31.87 4.24 6.93
N PRO A 422 32.85 3.58 7.60
CA PRO A 422 33.81 4.31 8.43
C PRO A 422 34.66 5.25 7.58
N ALA A 423 35.10 6.37 8.16
CA ALA A 423 35.95 7.34 7.47
C ALA A 423 37.27 6.76 6.90
N SER A 424 37.72 5.60 7.39
CA SER A 424 38.89 4.87 6.90
C SER A 424 38.61 3.95 5.70
N ALA A 425 37.36 3.84 5.24
CA ALA A 425 36.97 2.95 4.16
C ALA A 425 37.61 3.36 2.82
N ASN A 426 37.95 2.35 2.01
CA ASN A 426 38.43 2.58 0.66
C ASN A 426 37.26 2.95 -0.27
N LEU A 427 36.97 4.25 -0.37
CA LEU A 427 35.89 4.78 -1.21
C LEU A 427 36.02 4.40 -2.68
N SER A 428 37.24 4.19 -3.20
CA SER A 428 37.42 3.76 -4.60
C SER A 428 36.91 2.34 -4.82
N GLN A 429 37.08 1.45 -3.83
CA GLN A 429 36.54 0.09 -3.86
C GLN A 429 35.02 0.08 -3.71
N VAL A 430 34.47 0.91 -2.82
CA VAL A 430 33.01 1.07 -2.66
C VAL A 430 32.39 1.58 -3.96
N ASN A 431 32.93 2.65 -4.54
CA ASN A 431 32.48 3.18 -5.82
C ASN A 431 32.60 2.18 -6.98
N TYR A 432 33.63 1.34 -6.98
CA TYR A 432 33.74 0.24 -7.93
C TYR A 432 32.58 -0.75 -7.79
N LEU A 433 32.23 -1.16 -6.57
CA LEU A 433 31.08 -2.06 -6.34
C LEU A 433 29.76 -1.40 -6.77
N LEU A 434 29.52 -0.16 -6.37
CA LEU A 434 28.30 0.59 -6.70
C LEU A 434 28.15 0.81 -8.21
N SER A 435 29.26 1.04 -8.93
CA SER A 435 29.23 1.22 -10.39
C SER A 435 28.70 0.01 -11.17
N HIS A 436 28.59 -1.16 -10.55
CA HIS A 436 28.08 -2.40 -11.16
C HIS A 436 26.64 -2.73 -10.76
N ILE A 437 25.92 -1.83 -10.06
CA ILE A 437 24.52 -2.07 -9.67
C ILE A 437 23.59 -1.94 -10.89
N SER A 438 23.63 -0.81 -11.61
CA SER A 438 22.65 -0.51 -12.66
C SER A 438 23.26 -0.04 -14.00
N PRO A 439 24.29 -0.70 -14.56
CA PRO A 439 24.93 -0.25 -15.80
C PRO A 439 24.04 -0.32 -17.04
N ASN A 440 23.07 -1.24 -17.12
CA ASN A 440 22.14 -1.27 -18.25
C ASN A 440 21.14 -0.11 -18.17
N ALA A 441 20.64 0.21 -16.97
CA ALA A 441 19.79 1.38 -16.74
C ALA A 441 20.48 2.69 -17.16
N GLU A 442 21.79 2.85 -16.91
CA GLU A 442 22.54 4.02 -17.38
C GLU A 442 22.53 4.19 -18.91
N LEU A 443 22.60 3.07 -19.64
CA LEU A 443 22.54 3.08 -21.10
C LEU A 443 21.12 3.38 -21.60
N LEU A 444 20.11 2.73 -20.99
CA LEU A 444 18.70 2.86 -21.36
C LEU A 444 18.15 4.27 -21.07
N THR A 445 18.63 4.92 -20.02
CA THR A 445 18.28 6.31 -19.67
C THR A 445 19.15 7.35 -20.38
N GLY A 446 20.25 6.95 -21.03
CA GLY A 446 21.20 7.86 -21.67
C GLY A 446 22.05 8.68 -20.70
N THR A 447 22.25 8.20 -19.48
CA THR A 447 22.91 8.92 -18.37
C THR A 447 24.35 8.45 -18.08
N THR A 448 24.92 7.58 -18.92
CA THR A 448 26.28 7.02 -18.72
C THR A 448 27.36 8.07 -18.43
N ASN A 449 27.26 9.26 -19.04
CA ASN A 449 28.23 10.35 -18.81
C ASN A 449 27.93 11.18 -17.55
N SER A 450 26.66 11.28 -17.14
CA SER A 450 26.23 12.09 -15.99
C SER A 450 26.15 11.31 -14.68
N SER A 451 26.04 9.97 -14.72
CA SER A 451 25.91 9.13 -13.52
C SER A 451 27.10 9.21 -12.56
N GLY A 452 28.28 9.57 -13.08
CA GLY A 452 29.53 9.64 -12.32
C GLY A 452 30.23 8.29 -12.14
N PHE A 453 29.60 7.17 -12.53
CA PHE A 453 30.16 5.83 -12.30
C PHE A 453 31.03 5.29 -13.44
N ALA A 454 30.91 5.81 -14.66
CA ALA A 454 31.67 5.31 -15.82
C ALA A 454 33.19 5.26 -15.60
N LYS A 455 33.75 6.21 -14.82
CA LYS A 455 35.18 6.26 -14.49
C LYS A 455 35.67 5.05 -13.68
N PHE A 456 34.82 4.43 -12.87
CA PHE A 456 35.20 3.29 -12.02
C PHE A 456 35.17 1.96 -12.77
N ARG A 457 34.50 1.88 -13.93
CA ARG A 457 34.44 0.67 -14.77
C ARG A 457 35.54 0.59 -15.83
N LYS A 458 36.30 1.67 -16.06
CA LYS A 458 37.34 1.75 -17.12
C LYS A 458 38.47 0.71 -17.01
N ASN A 459 38.67 0.11 -15.84
CA ASN A 459 39.67 -0.94 -15.62
C ASN A 459 39.18 -2.36 -15.98
N ASN A 460 37.96 -2.51 -16.51
CA ASN A 460 37.36 -3.82 -16.79
C ASN A 460 37.58 -4.23 -18.26
N SER A 461 38.09 -5.43 -18.49
CA SER A 461 38.65 -5.94 -19.76
C SER A 461 37.62 -6.32 -20.83
N ASN A 462 36.32 -6.10 -20.59
CA ASN A 462 35.25 -6.59 -21.46
C ASN A 462 34.47 -5.42 -22.11
N PRO A 463 34.96 -4.88 -23.24
CA PRO A 463 34.18 -3.91 -24.02
C PRO A 463 32.89 -4.56 -24.53
N ALA A 464 31.83 -3.75 -24.66
CA ALA A 464 30.58 -4.22 -25.25
C ALA A 464 30.83 -4.82 -26.63
N LYS A 465 30.20 -5.96 -26.94
CA LYS A 465 30.34 -6.65 -28.22
C LYS A 465 30.04 -5.66 -29.36
N PRO A 466 30.94 -5.47 -30.34
CA PRO A 466 30.67 -4.58 -31.46
C PRO A 466 29.36 -4.89 -32.15
N GLY A 467 28.55 -3.85 -32.40
CA GLY A 467 27.23 -3.99 -33.01
C GLY A 467 26.10 -4.35 -32.05
N SER A 468 26.36 -4.72 -30.79
CA SER A 468 25.29 -4.94 -29.78
C SER A 468 24.53 -3.67 -29.43
N TRP A 469 23.31 -3.79 -28.90
CA TRP A 469 22.55 -2.65 -28.38
C TRP A 469 23.34 -1.81 -27.36
N ARG A 470 24.14 -2.44 -26.48
CA ARG A 470 25.01 -1.74 -25.53
C ARG A 470 26.05 -0.88 -26.23
N ALA A 471 26.73 -1.41 -27.24
CA ALA A 471 27.71 -0.67 -28.02
C ALA A 471 27.05 0.48 -28.82
N ARG A 472 25.82 0.28 -29.31
CA ARG A 472 25.06 1.33 -30.03
C ARG A 472 24.67 2.47 -29.09
N LEU A 473 24.08 2.18 -27.94
CA LEU A 473 23.67 3.21 -26.96
C LEU A 473 24.85 3.93 -26.31
N ALA A 474 25.97 3.24 -26.07
CA ALA A 474 27.19 3.87 -25.55
C ALA A 474 27.76 4.91 -26.53
N ASN A 475 27.65 4.67 -27.83
CA ASN A 475 28.13 5.59 -28.87
C ASN A 475 27.12 6.69 -29.21
N LYS A 476 25.83 6.33 -29.25
CA LYS A 476 24.72 7.22 -29.60
C LYS A 476 23.58 6.98 -28.60
N PRO A 477 23.56 7.70 -27.47
CA PRO A 477 22.44 7.66 -26.55
C PRO A 477 21.12 8.01 -27.25
N SER A 478 20.02 7.39 -26.80
CA SER A 478 18.69 7.56 -27.37
C SER A 478 17.64 7.28 -26.30
N GLY A 479 16.44 7.85 -26.47
CA GLY A 479 15.31 7.62 -25.58
C GLY A 479 15.00 8.81 -24.68
N ILE A 480 13.76 8.85 -24.21
CA ILE A 480 13.21 9.93 -23.40
C ILE A 480 13.08 9.41 -21.97
N ASN A 481 13.84 9.97 -21.04
CA ASN A 481 13.77 9.70 -19.61
C ASN A 481 12.99 10.82 -18.91
N ILE A 482 12.01 10.46 -18.08
CA ILE A 482 11.24 11.41 -17.26
C ILE A 482 11.80 11.38 -15.85
N VAL A 483 12.41 12.48 -15.42
CA VAL A 483 13.20 12.53 -14.17
C VAL A 483 12.31 12.80 -12.95
N GLY A 484 11.19 13.51 -13.11
CA GLY A 484 10.26 13.82 -12.03
C GLY A 484 9.06 12.86 -11.90
N ALA A 485 9.20 11.63 -12.40
CA ALA A 485 8.10 10.67 -12.39
C ALA A 485 7.78 10.17 -10.97
N VAL A 486 6.49 10.21 -10.62
CA VAL A 486 5.93 9.67 -9.38
C VAL A 486 4.78 8.72 -9.65
N SER A 487 4.65 7.68 -8.84
CA SER A 487 3.56 6.72 -8.97
C SER A 487 2.26 7.22 -8.33
N GLY A 488 1.13 6.79 -8.88
CA GLY A 488 -0.21 7.02 -8.31
C GLY A 488 -0.54 6.08 -7.15
N SER A 489 0.32 5.12 -6.82
CA SER A 489 0.21 4.33 -5.60
C SER A 489 1.56 3.81 -5.13
N SER A 490 1.70 3.53 -3.83
CA SER A 490 2.80 2.71 -3.30
C SER A 490 2.49 1.20 -3.30
N MET A 491 1.40 0.80 -3.98
CA MET A 491 0.95 -0.59 -4.15
C MET A 491 1.01 -0.98 -5.63
N THR A 492 1.74 -2.06 -5.93
CA THR A 492 2.04 -2.56 -7.27
C THR A 492 0.86 -2.53 -8.24
N PHE A 493 -0.21 -3.27 -7.97
CA PHE A 493 -1.27 -3.47 -8.96
C PHE A 493 -2.19 -2.26 -9.13
N LYS A 494 -2.31 -1.41 -8.11
CA LYS A 494 -2.93 -0.08 -8.24
C LYS A 494 -2.12 0.82 -9.17
N SER A 495 -0.79 0.77 -9.09
CA SER A 495 0.11 1.50 -9.98
C SER A 495 0.12 0.94 -11.42
N VAL A 496 0.02 -0.37 -11.58
CA VAL A 496 -0.09 -1.03 -12.91
C VAL A 496 -1.33 -0.55 -13.66
N MET A 497 -2.46 -0.36 -12.99
CA MET A 497 -3.66 0.22 -13.62
C MET A 497 -3.44 1.66 -14.11
N ASN A 498 -2.67 2.49 -13.40
CA ASN A 498 -2.34 3.82 -13.89
C ASN A 498 -1.62 3.76 -15.25
N SER A 499 -0.63 2.88 -15.40
CA SER A 499 0.17 2.76 -16.64
C SER A 499 -0.55 2.02 -17.78
N HIS A 500 -1.34 0.99 -17.45
CA HIS A 500 -1.97 0.11 -18.44
C HIS A 500 -3.39 0.54 -18.83
N CYS A 501 -4.10 1.23 -17.93
CA CYS A 501 -5.48 1.65 -18.12
C CYS A 501 -5.65 3.17 -18.12
N GLY A 502 -4.64 3.96 -17.69
CA GLY A 502 -4.76 5.42 -17.68
C GLY A 502 -5.86 5.91 -16.74
N VAL A 503 -6.14 5.13 -15.70
CA VAL A 503 -7.17 5.38 -14.67
C VAL A 503 -6.52 5.53 -13.30
N GLN A 504 -7.14 6.33 -12.45
CA GLN A 504 -6.85 6.42 -11.03
C GLN A 504 -7.45 5.25 -10.24
N PRO A 505 -6.71 4.61 -9.31
CA PRO A 505 -7.23 3.54 -8.44
C PRO A 505 -8.22 4.06 -7.37
N ILE A 506 -9.03 3.18 -6.80
CA ILE A 506 -9.89 3.47 -5.65
C ILE A 506 -9.13 3.39 -4.33
N LEU A 507 -9.44 4.34 -3.44
CA LEU A 507 -8.94 4.43 -2.07
C LEU A 507 -9.66 3.41 -1.16
N VAL A 508 -9.42 2.14 -1.44
CA VAL A 508 -9.81 1.00 -0.61
C VAL A 508 -8.62 0.06 -0.48
N GLU A 509 -8.62 -0.74 0.57
CA GLU A 509 -7.58 -1.74 0.77
C GLU A 509 -7.61 -2.75 -0.38
N PHE A 510 -6.42 -3.18 -0.84
CA PHE A 510 -6.26 -4.18 -1.90
C PHE A 510 -6.80 -3.78 -3.27
N THR A 511 -6.59 -4.63 -4.27
CA THR A 511 -7.00 -4.36 -5.66
C THR A 511 -8.43 -4.82 -5.89
N GLU A 512 -9.39 -4.17 -5.23
CA GLU A 512 -10.84 -4.37 -5.42
C GLU A 512 -11.29 -4.03 -6.86
N GLU A 513 -10.51 -3.21 -7.57
CA GLU A 513 -10.70 -2.88 -8.98
C GLU A 513 -10.67 -4.11 -9.90
N SER A 514 -10.03 -5.21 -9.47
CA SER A 514 -9.90 -6.45 -10.25
C SER A 514 -11.24 -7.09 -10.62
N GLU A 515 -12.30 -6.81 -9.85
CA GLU A 515 -13.64 -7.36 -10.04
C GLU A 515 -14.62 -6.36 -10.67
N LEU A 516 -14.15 -5.14 -10.93
CA LEU A 516 -14.94 -4.06 -11.51
C LEU A 516 -14.60 -3.89 -13.00
N ALA A 517 -15.45 -3.14 -13.71
CA ALA A 517 -15.11 -2.71 -15.06
C ALA A 517 -14.30 -1.41 -14.99
N SER A 518 -13.10 -1.39 -15.60
CA SER A 518 -12.34 -0.15 -15.76
C SER A 518 -13.18 0.90 -16.50
N TYR A 519 -13.21 2.12 -15.95
CA TYR A 519 -13.99 3.23 -16.51
C TYR A 519 -13.35 3.87 -17.77
N GLN A 520 -12.16 3.42 -18.16
CA GLN A 520 -11.52 3.71 -19.45
C GLN A 520 -10.93 2.44 -20.06
N PRO A 521 -10.79 2.38 -21.39
CA PRO A 521 -10.13 1.25 -22.05
C PRO A 521 -8.66 1.20 -21.63
N CYS A 522 -8.13 -0.01 -21.53
CA CYS A 522 -6.72 -0.27 -21.24
C CYS A 522 -5.97 -0.52 -22.54
N ILE A 523 -4.63 -0.53 -22.52
CA ILE A 523 -3.81 -0.78 -23.71
C ILE A 523 -4.27 -2.05 -24.45
N PRO A 524 -4.44 -3.23 -23.79
CA PRO A 524 -4.95 -4.42 -24.48
C PRO A 524 -6.33 -4.22 -25.12
N HIS A 525 -7.26 -3.52 -24.46
CA HIS A 525 -8.57 -3.17 -25.04
C HIS A 525 -8.43 -2.37 -26.34
N ILE A 526 -7.59 -1.33 -26.35
CA ILE A 526 -7.35 -0.49 -27.53
C ILE A 526 -6.72 -1.32 -28.67
N LEU A 527 -5.71 -2.13 -28.35
CA LEU A 527 -5.02 -2.95 -29.34
C LEU A 527 -5.94 -4.05 -29.93
N ASN A 528 -6.81 -4.63 -29.10
CA ASN A 528 -7.82 -5.58 -29.54
C ASN A 528 -8.87 -4.91 -30.45
N LEU A 529 -9.24 -3.65 -30.17
CA LEU A 529 -10.11 -2.87 -31.05
C LEU A 529 -9.45 -2.64 -32.42
N PHE A 530 -8.16 -2.29 -32.46
CA PHE A 530 -7.40 -2.17 -33.72
C PHE A 530 -7.39 -3.47 -34.53
N ASN A 531 -7.44 -4.63 -33.87
CA ASN A 531 -7.50 -5.93 -34.56
C ASN A 531 -8.83 -6.18 -35.25
N GLN A 532 -9.94 -5.71 -34.68
CA GLN A 532 -11.28 -5.90 -35.26
C GLN A 532 -11.43 -5.19 -36.62
N ASN A 533 -10.82 -4.01 -36.77
CA ASN A 533 -10.83 -3.27 -38.04
C ASN A 533 -10.14 -4.06 -39.18
N LYS A 534 -9.15 -4.88 -38.83
CA LYS A 534 -8.37 -5.69 -39.78
C LYS A 534 -9.12 -6.93 -40.23
N THR A 535 -9.94 -7.53 -39.36
CA THR A 535 -10.80 -8.67 -39.73
C THR A 535 -12.01 -8.25 -40.57
N THR A 536 -12.59 -7.06 -40.34
CA THR A 536 -13.68 -6.53 -41.19
C THR A 536 -13.24 -6.17 -42.61
N ALA A 537 -12.01 -5.68 -42.78
CA ALA A 537 -11.44 -5.35 -44.10
C ALA A 537 -11.13 -6.59 -44.96
N ALA A 538 -11.09 -7.79 -44.37
CA ALA A 538 -10.84 -9.05 -45.06
C ALA A 538 -12.11 -9.70 -45.66
N SER A 539 -13.30 -9.09 -45.49
CA SER A 539 -14.55 -9.63 -46.02
C SER A 539 -14.80 -9.18 -47.49
N PRO A 540 -14.96 -10.09 -48.46
CA PRO A 540 -14.99 -9.75 -49.88
C PRO A 540 -16.38 -9.27 -50.31
N THR A 541 -16.64 -7.96 -50.27
CA THR A 541 -17.84 -7.40 -50.93
C THR A 541 -17.47 -6.51 -52.12
N THR A 542 -17.80 -7.03 -53.31
CA THR A 542 -18.02 -6.34 -54.58
C THR A 542 -16.90 -5.46 -55.16
N LYS A 543 -16.15 -6.08 -56.08
CA LYS A 543 -15.38 -5.43 -57.14
C LYS A 543 -16.19 -4.34 -57.87
N LYS A 544 -15.95 -3.07 -57.58
CA LYS A 544 -16.12 -1.99 -58.58
C LYS A 544 -14.73 -1.64 -59.13
N LYS A 545 -14.53 -2.00 -60.40
CA LYS A 545 -13.35 -1.65 -61.18
C LYS A 545 -13.36 -0.14 -61.43
N GLU A 546 -12.51 0.61 -60.74
CA GLU A 546 -12.10 1.92 -61.19
C GLU A 546 -10.62 1.88 -61.56
N LYS A 547 -10.34 2.11 -62.84
CA LYS A 547 -9.00 2.11 -63.42
C LYS A 547 -8.39 3.50 -63.22
N THR A 548 -7.55 3.68 -62.21
CA THR A 548 -6.61 4.81 -62.15
C THR A 548 -5.18 4.31 -61.97
N LYS A 549 -4.28 5.02 -62.66
CA LYS A 549 -2.93 4.59 -63.05
C LYS A 549 -2.04 4.32 -61.83
N LYS A 550 -1.40 3.15 -61.85
CA LYS A 550 -0.35 2.70 -60.92
C LYS A 550 0.79 3.72 -60.81
N LYS A 551 0.94 4.37 -59.64
CA LYS A 551 2.26 4.70 -59.10
C LYS A 551 2.81 3.44 -58.42
N LYS A 552 4.06 3.10 -58.71
CA LYS A 552 4.78 2.00 -58.03
C LYS A 552 4.75 2.24 -56.51
N PRO A 553 4.30 1.28 -55.67
CA PRO A 553 4.54 1.36 -54.24
C PRO A 553 6.04 1.09 -54.00
N SER A 554 6.67 1.90 -53.17
CA SER A 554 8.03 1.63 -52.71
C SER A 554 8.02 0.40 -51.81
N ALA A 555 9.13 -0.35 -51.83
CA ALA A 555 9.29 -1.57 -51.07
C ALA A 555 9.44 -1.26 -49.57
N THR A 556 8.43 -1.61 -48.79
CA THR A 556 8.45 -1.99 -47.37
C THR A 556 7.08 -2.62 -47.12
N LYS A 557 7.03 -3.90 -46.71
CA LYS A 557 5.76 -4.49 -46.27
C LYS A 557 5.37 -3.74 -44.99
N SER A 558 4.39 -2.85 -45.09
CA SER A 558 3.92 -2.06 -43.95
C SER A 558 3.23 -3.00 -42.96
N PHE A 559 3.78 -3.12 -41.75
CA PHE A 559 3.20 -3.85 -40.61
C PHE A 559 1.88 -3.23 -40.12
N HIS A 560 1.38 -2.18 -40.76
CA HIS A 560 0.16 -1.48 -40.35
C HIS A 560 -1.06 -2.42 -40.34
N ASN A 561 -1.10 -3.42 -41.22
CA ASN A 561 -2.18 -4.39 -41.28
C ASN A 561 -1.98 -5.62 -40.37
N ALA A 562 -0.82 -5.75 -39.70
CA ALA A 562 -0.55 -6.85 -38.79
C ALA A 562 -1.37 -6.67 -37.50
N PRO A 563 -2.09 -7.71 -37.01
CA PRO A 563 -2.80 -7.63 -35.74
C PRO A 563 -1.82 -7.59 -34.56
N TRP A 564 -2.25 -6.96 -33.47
CA TRP A 564 -1.55 -6.93 -32.19
C TRP A 564 -1.83 -8.19 -31.39
N LYS A 565 -0.81 -8.72 -30.73
CA LYS A 565 -0.86 -9.80 -29.76
C LYS A 565 -0.43 -9.24 -28.39
N PRO A 566 -1.39 -8.85 -27.52
CA PRO A 566 -1.12 -8.52 -26.13
C PRO A 566 -0.72 -9.78 -25.36
N VAL A 567 0.42 -9.73 -24.65
CA VAL A 567 0.95 -10.82 -23.81
C VAL A 567 1.32 -10.25 -22.44
N PHE A 568 0.91 -10.92 -21.38
CA PHE A 568 1.33 -10.61 -20.01
C PHE A 568 2.31 -11.70 -19.52
N LEU A 569 3.42 -11.29 -18.91
CA LEU A 569 4.52 -12.19 -18.55
C LEU A 569 5.09 -11.87 -17.16
N GLN A 570 5.17 -12.87 -16.29
CA GLN A 570 5.93 -12.79 -15.03
C GLN A 570 6.39 -14.18 -14.57
N SER A 571 7.43 -14.24 -13.73
CA SER A 571 7.95 -15.50 -13.18
C SER A 571 7.29 -15.93 -11.86
N ILE A 572 6.35 -15.12 -11.37
CA ILE A 572 5.62 -15.33 -10.12
C ILE A 572 4.14 -15.67 -10.38
N THR A 573 3.45 -16.08 -9.33
CA THR A 573 2.00 -16.32 -9.37
C THR A 573 1.22 -15.04 -9.64
N ASP A 574 0.12 -15.13 -10.37
CA ASP A 574 -0.87 -14.06 -10.50
C ASP A 574 -2.13 -14.28 -9.66
N THR A 575 -2.15 -15.25 -8.74
CA THR A 575 -3.32 -15.46 -7.87
C THR A 575 -3.35 -14.52 -6.66
N TYR A 576 -2.20 -13.92 -6.30
CA TYR A 576 -2.14 -12.96 -5.20
C TYR A 576 -2.93 -11.70 -5.52
N ASP A 577 -3.75 -11.25 -4.56
CA ASP A 577 -4.59 -10.05 -4.69
C ASP A 577 -5.45 -10.04 -5.98
N ARG A 578 -5.89 -11.24 -6.42
CA ARG A 578 -6.71 -11.46 -7.62
C ARG A 578 -6.09 -10.83 -8.89
N GLN A 579 -4.76 -10.86 -9.01
CA GLN A 579 -4.08 -10.33 -10.19
C GLN A 579 -4.53 -11.04 -11.49
N ASP A 580 -4.88 -12.32 -11.46
CA ASP A 580 -5.42 -13.09 -12.58
C ASP A 580 -6.74 -12.48 -13.12
N MET A 581 -7.61 -12.03 -12.20
CA MET A 581 -8.81 -11.28 -12.53
C MET A 581 -8.46 -9.89 -13.07
N LEU A 582 -7.51 -9.20 -12.43
CA LEU A 582 -7.04 -7.89 -12.89
C LEU A 582 -6.46 -7.94 -14.32
N ASN A 583 -5.62 -8.93 -14.62
CA ASN A 583 -5.04 -9.13 -15.96
C ASN A 583 -6.14 -9.33 -17.00
N THR A 584 -7.17 -10.12 -16.66
CA THR A 584 -8.35 -10.31 -17.52
C THR A 584 -9.14 -9.01 -17.66
N MET A 585 -9.36 -8.27 -16.57
CA MET A 585 -10.03 -6.97 -16.55
C MET A 585 -9.32 -5.94 -17.42
N MET A 586 -7.98 -5.93 -17.44
CA MET A 586 -7.19 -5.05 -18.32
C MET A 586 -7.26 -5.44 -19.81
N GLY A 587 -7.88 -6.58 -20.14
CA GLY A 587 -8.10 -7.03 -21.51
C GLY A 587 -7.07 -8.02 -22.06
N PHE A 588 -6.23 -8.62 -21.21
CA PHE A 588 -5.37 -9.72 -21.63
C PHE A 588 -6.18 -11.02 -21.78
N GLU A 589 -5.99 -11.72 -22.90
CA GLU A 589 -6.59 -13.04 -23.08
C GLU A 589 -5.85 -14.07 -22.22
N ARG A 590 -6.57 -14.94 -21.51
CA ARG A 590 -5.97 -15.98 -20.63
C ARG A 590 -4.88 -16.82 -21.29
N ARG A 591 -5.02 -17.13 -22.59
CA ARG A 591 -4.02 -17.90 -23.35
C ARG A 591 -2.70 -17.15 -23.62
N ASN A 592 -2.70 -15.83 -23.43
CA ASN A 592 -1.55 -14.95 -23.61
C ASN A 592 -1.01 -14.44 -22.26
N ILE A 593 -1.43 -15.04 -21.15
CA ILE A 593 -0.88 -14.78 -19.82
C ILE A 593 0.07 -15.95 -19.50
N PHE A 594 1.32 -15.62 -19.13
CA PHE A 594 2.32 -16.59 -18.72
C PHE A 594 2.89 -16.24 -17.35
N THR A 595 2.67 -17.13 -16.39
CA THR A 595 2.98 -16.95 -14.95
C THR A 595 3.64 -18.20 -14.37
N LYS A 596 3.88 -18.21 -13.06
CA LYS A 596 4.36 -19.39 -12.31
C LYS A 596 3.50 -20.64 -12.58
N GLU A 597 2.19 -20.50 -12.71
CA GLU A 597 1.25 -21.59 -12.95
C GLU A 597 1.57 -22.31 -14.26
N ASN A 598 2.01 -21.58 -15.29
CA ASN A 598 2.45 -22.17 -16.56
C ASN A 598 3.81 -22.86 -16.47
N ILE A 599 4.72 -22.36 -15.62
CA ILE A 599 6.04 -22.97 -15.40
C ILE A 599 5.91 -24.29 -14.62
N THR A 600 4.95 -24.35 -13.70
CA THR A 600 4.73 -25.48 -12.79
C THR A 600 3.76 -26.54 -13.31
N ASP A 601 3.03 -26.27 -14.40
CA ASP A 601 2.18 -27.27 -15.06
C ASP A 601 3.05 -28.37 -15.71
N VAL A 602 2.83 -29.61 -15.29
CA VAL A 602 3.52 -30.81 -15.82
C VAL A 602 3.31 -31.04 -17.31
N ASN A 603 2.29 -30.44 -17.92
CA ASN A 603 2.02 -30.50 -19.36
C ASN A 603 2.66 -29.34 -20.14
N SER A 604 3.26 -28.37 -19.44
CA SER A 604 3.97 -27.26 -20.06
C SER A 604 5.27 -27.72 -20.69
N THR A 605 5.61 -27.15 -21.85
CA THR A 605 6.94 -27.36 -22.48
C THR A 605 8.07 -26.75 -21.66
N TYR A 606 7.75 -25.89 -20.70
CA TYR A 606 8.70 -25.20 -19.82
C TYR A 606 8.89 -25.91 -18.47
N TYR A 607 8.22 -27.04 -18.26
CA TYR A 607 8.40 -27.89 -17.09
C TYR A 607 9.51 -28.94 -17.31
N PRO A 608 10.29 -29.30 -16.27
CA PRO A 608 10.31 -28.70 -14.94
C PRO A 608 11.11 -27.38 -14.90
N PRO A 609 10.83 -26.50 -13.92
CA PRO A 609 11.67 -25.33 -13.66
C PRO A 609 13.13 -25.75 -13.40
N THR A 610 14.05 -24.91 -13.84
CA THR A 610 15.50 -25.18 -13.79
C THR A 610 16.21 -24.50 -12.61
N GLU A 611 15.51 -23.61 -11.91
CA GLU A 611 15.98 -22.93 -10.71
C GLU A 611 14.93 -23.04 -9.61
N ASP A 612 15.37 -22.96 -8.36
CA ASP A 612 14.49 -22.91 -7.20
C ASP A 612 13.77 -21.56 -7.10
N GLU A 613 12.68 -21.51 -6.34
CA GLU A 613 11.97 -20.26 -6.07
C GLU A 613 12.87 -19.26 -5.31
N SER A 614 12.93 -18.03 -5.81
CA SER A 614 13.68 -16.92 -5.21
C SER A 614 12.90 -16.26 -4.08
N GLY A 615 11.57 -16.25 -4.14
CA GLY A 615 10.70 -15.63 -3.14
C GLY A 615 9.41 -16.42 -2.93
N TYR A 616 8.57 -15.97 -2.02
CA TYR A 616 7.32 -16.67 -1.70
C TYR A 616 6.26 -16.59 -2.82
N PHE A 617 6.43 -15.70 -3.79
CA PHE A 617 5.54 -15.60 -4.95
C PHE A 617 5.95 -16.46 -6.15
N GLY A 618 7.22 -16.91 -6.23
CA GLY A 618 7.65 -17.75 -7.35
C GLY A 618 9.14 -17.66 -7.69
N TYR A 619 9.40 -17.72 -9.01
CA TYR A 619 10.71 -18.00 -9.54
C TYR A 619 11.52 -16.75 -9.92
N PRO A 620 12.85 -16.89 -10.05
CA PRO A 620 13.73 -15.92 -10.70
C PRO A 620 13.21 -15.49 -12.09
N GLU A 621 13.44 -14.25 -12.53
CA GLU A 621 12.97 -13.79 -13.85
C GLU A 621 13.61 -14.61 -14.98
N SER A 622 14.80 -15.15 -14.76
CA SER A 622 15.44 -16.06 -15.71
C SER A 622 14.58 -17.27 -16.10
N GLN A 623 13.63 -17.69 -15.27
CA GLN A 623 12.73 -18.81 -15.59
C GLN A 623 11.72 -18.49 -16.69
N VAL A 624 11.41 -17.21 -16.96
CA VAL A 624 10.56 -16.85 -18.12
C VAL A 624 11.33 -16.74 -19.42
N LYS A 625 12.67 -16.80 -19.38
CA LYS A 625 13.53 -16.63 -20.56
C LYS A 625 13.23 -17.62 -21.69
N PRO A 626 13.01 -18.93 -21.45
CA PRO A 626 12.69 -19.87 -22.54
C PRO A 626 11.40 -19.48 -23.27
N PHE A 627 10.33 -19.18 -22.53
CA PHE A 627 9.07 -18.71 -23.10
C PHE A 627 9.25 -17.41 -23.88
N LEU A 628 9.96 -16.43 -23.30
CA LEU A 628 10.22 -15.15 -23.98
C LEU A 628 11.03 -15.35 -25.28
N THR A 629 11.97 -16.30 -25.28
CA THR A 629 12.75 -16.66 -26.47
C THR A 629 11.84 -17.22 -27.57
N ASP A 630 10.97 -18.16 -27.23
CA ASP A 630 10.02 -18.76 -28.18
C ASP A 630 9.03 -17.72 -28.70
N LEU A 631 8.51 -16.85 -27.81
CA LEU A 631 7.60 -15.77 -28.18
C LEU A 631 8.25 -14.81 -29.17
N LEU A 632 9.48 -14.34 -28.92
CA LEU A 632 10.16 -13.42 -29.83
C LEU A 632 10.51 -14.08 -31.17
N GLN A 633 10.83 -15.38 -31.18
CA GLN A 633 11.02 -16.14 -32.41
C GLN A 633 9.70 -16.30 -33.19
N GLU A 634 8.58 -16.53 -32.50
CA GLU A 634 7.23 -16.55 -33.10
C GLU A 634 6.93 -15.20 -33.75
N MET A 635 7.08 -14.10 -33.01
CA MET A 635 6.80 -12.73 -33.48
C MET A 635 7.69 -12.29 -34.64
N LYS A 636 8.92 -12.79 -34.71
CA LYS A 636 9.83 -12.57 -35.84
C LYS A 636 9.34 -13.25 -37.12
N ASN A 637 8.72 -14.42 -36.98
CA ASN A 637 8.29 -15.26 -38.09
C ASN A 637 6.81 -15.04 -38.47
N SER A 638 6.02 -14.37 -37.61
CA SER A 638 4.63 -14.02 -37.86
C SER A 638 4.46 -12.61 -38.46
N ASP A 639 3.30 -12.38 -39.08
CA ASP A 639 2.87 -11.03 -39.51
C ASP A 639 2.01 -10.40 -38.41
N GLU A 640 2.50 -10.41 -37.18
CA GLU A 640 1.84 -9.86 -35.99
C GLU A 640 2.70 -8.78 -35.32
N ARG A 641 2.06 -7.97 -34.49
CA ARG A 641 2.67 -6.93 -33.64
C ARG A 641 2.60 -7.39 -32.20
N LEU A 642 3.64 -7.16 -31.42
CA LEU A 642 3.69 -7.60 -30.02
C LEU A 642 3.40 -6.41 -29.12
N PHE A 643 2.49 -6.58 -28.17
CA PHE A 643 2.49 -5.79 -26.94
C PHE A 643 2.82 -6.74 -25.79
N LEU A 644 4.05 -6.67 -25.29
CA LEU A 644 4.49 -7.47 -24.15
C LEU A 644 4.44 -6.60 -22.90
N SER A 645 3.64 -6.98 -21.92
CA SER A 645 3.69 -6.46 -20.55
C SER A 645 4.45 -7.47 -19.70
N HIS A 646 5.66 -7.12 -19.28
CA HIS A 646 6.47 -7.94 -18.37
C HIS A 646 6.60 -7.25 -17.01
N PHE A 647 6.38 -8.00 -15.95
CA PHE A 647 6.52 -7.54 -14.57
C PHE A 647 7.71 -8.24 -13.90
N THR A 648 8.66 -7.47 -13.37
CA THR A 648 9.77 -8.00 -12.54
C THR A 648 9.28 -8.21 -11.10
N SER A 649 9.96 -9.02 -10.30
CA SER A 649 9.50 -9.34 -8.94
C SER A 649 10.59 -9.37 -7.87
N GLN A 650 11.88 -9.32 -8.25
CA GLN A 650 12.96 -9.72 -7.33
C GLN A 650 13.31 -8.63 -6.32
N THR A 651 13.00 -7.40 -6.69
CA THR A 651 13.03 -6.22 -5.85
C THR A 651 11.85 -6.13 -4.88
N HIS A 652 10.96 -7.12 -4.80
CA HIS A 652 10.00 -7.26 -3.69
C HIS A 652 10.68 -7.84 -2.43
N HIS A 653 10.21 -7.48 -1.24
CA HIS A 653 10.68 -8.07 0.02
C HIS A 653 10.55 -9.61 -0.03
N PRO A 654 11.56 -10.39 0.40
CA PRO A 654 12.74 -10.02 1.18
C PRO A 654 14.00 -9.75 0.33
N PHE A 655 13.85 -9.35 -0.93
CA PHE A 655 14.93 -9.01 -1.86
C PHE A 655 15.92 -10.16 -2.12
N LYS A 656 15.38 -11.37 -2.25
CA LYS A 656 16.19 -12.57 -2.45
C LYS A 656 16.43 -12.80 -3.94
N ALA A 657 17.66 -12.52 -4.38
CA ALA A 657 18.18 -13.02 -5.65
C ALA A 657 18.45 -14.55 -5.60
N PRO A 658 18.55 -15.24 -6.75
CA PRO A 658 18.89 -16.67 -6.83
C PRO A 658 20.14 -17.03 -6.03
N ASP A 659 20.19 -18.23 -5.45
CA ASP A 659 21.30 -18.63 -4.57
C ASP A 659 22.65 -18.72 -5.30
N ASN A 660 22.64 -18.96 -6.62
CA ASN A 660 23.82 -18.96 -7.48
C ASN A 660 24.30 -17.53 -7.87
N PHE A 661 23.52 -16.49 -7.56
CA PHE A 661 23.85 -15.11 -7.86
C PHE A 661 24.80 -14.54 -6.80
N PRO A 662 26.03 -14.12 -7.15
CA PRO A 662 27.01 -13.72 -6.15
C PRO A 662 26.56 -12.46 -5.40
N ARG A 663 26.28 -12.56 -4.10
CA ARG A 663 25.90 -11.40 -3.27
C ARG A 663 27.10 -10.50 -2.99
N LYS A 664 26.82 -9.21 -2.83
CA LYS A 664 27.80 -8.17 -2.48
C LYS A 664 27.29 -7.36 -1.30
N GLU A 665 28.19 -6.93 -0.44
CA GLU A 665 27.90 -5.92 0.57
C GLU A 665 28.22 -4.54 0.00
N TYR A 666 27.20 -3.68 -0.07
CA TYR A 666 27.27 -2.33 -0.59
C TYR A 666 27.25 -1.28 0.50
N SER A 667 26.46 -1.49 1.56
CA SER A 667 26.33 -0.62 2.74
C SER A 667 26.81 -1.34 4.00
N LYS A 668 27.30 -0.57 4.98
CA LYS A 668 27.69 -1.02 6.32
C LYS A 668 26.66 -0.64 7.40
N ALA A 669 25.47 -0.21 6.99
CA ALA A 669 24.35 0.00 7.91
C ALA A 669 24.06 -1.28 8.70
N SER A 670 23.48 -1.12 9.91
CA SER A 670 23.19 -2.23 10.82
C SER A 670 22.15 -3.22 10.29
N ASP A 671 21.36 -2.82 9.29
CA ASP A 671 20.31 -3.62 8.66
C ASP A 671 20.75 -4.07 7.25
N ASP A 672 20.71 -5.37 7.00
CA ASP A 672 21.12 -6.00 5.73
C ASP A 672 20.06 -5.86 4.62
N THR A 673 18.86 -5.35 4.95
CA THR A 673 17.74 -5.19 4.02
C THR A 673 18.11 -4.36 2.78
N LEU A 674 18.84 -3.25 2.97
CA LEU A 674 19.29 -2.41 1.85
C LEU A 674 20.30 -3.14 0.95
N ASN A 675 21.19 -3.96 1.50
CA ASN A 675 22.10 -4.77 0.69
C ASN A 675 21.34 -5.83 -0.11
N GLY A 676 20.33 -6.47 0.49
CA GLY A 676 19.40 -7.36 -0.21
C GLY A 676 18.78 -6.66 -1.42
N TYR A 677 18.17 -5.49 -1.19
CA TYR A 677 17.55 -4.67 -2.23
C TYR A 677 18.54 -4.32 -3.36
N LEU A 678 19.73 -3.80 -3.04
CA LEU A 678 20.72 -3.43 -4.06
C LEU A 678 21.25 -4.63 -4.86
N ASN A 679 21.31 -5.83 -4.26
CA ASN A 679 21.61 -7.05 -5.01
C ASN A 679 20.46 -7.47 -5.92
N ALA A 680 19.20 -7.33 -5.47
CA ALA A 680 18.03 -7.57 -6.31
C ALA A 680 17.97 -6.59 -7.48
N VAL A 681 18.19 -5.30 -7.26
CA VAL A 681 18.32 -4.28 -8.34
C VAL A 681 19.41 -4.67 -9.34
N ARG A 682 20.56 -5.14 -8.87
CA ARG A 682 21.63 -5.61 -9.78
C ARG A 682 21.23 -6.84 -10.57
N TYR A 683 20.43 -7.74 -9.98
CA TYR A 683 19.90 -8.89 -10.68
C TYR A 683 18.91 -8.45 -11.78
N ASP A 684 17.99 -7.54 -11.45
CA ASP A 684 17.00 -7.00 -12.39
C ASP A 684 17.67 -6.21 -13.51
N ASP A 685 18.67 -5.38 -13.23
CA ASP A 685 19.43 -4.67 -14.28
C ASP A 685 20.07 -5.65 -15.27
N LEU A 686 20.60 -6.78 -14.79
CA LEU A 686 21.13 -7.84 -15.66
C LEU A 686 20.03 -8.50 -16.47
N TRP A 687 18.87 -8.77 -15.87
CA TRP A 687 17.71 -9.34 -16.55
C TRP A 687 17.17 -8.42 -17.66
N LEU A 688 17.03 -7.12 -17.40
CA LEU A 688 16.69 -6.12 -18.41
C LEU A 688 17.68 -6.14 -19.56
N GLY A 689 18.98 -6.27 -19.23
CA GLY A 689 20.02 -6.46 -20.23
C GLY A 689 19.81 -7.70 -21.11
N GLN A 690 19.34 -8.81 -20.54
CA GLN A 690 19.04 -10.04 -21.28
C GLN A 690 17.80 -9.91 -22.16
N ILE A 691 16.75 -9.20 -21.72
CA ILE A 691 15.58 -8.90 -22.57
C ILE A 691 16.04 -8.10 -23.81
N MET A 692 16.85 -7.07 -23.60
CA MET A 692 17.41 -6.28 -24.70
C MET A 692 18.32 -7.11 -25.61
N ASP A 693 19.10 -8.05 -25.05
CA ASP A 693 19.90 -8.99 -25.83
C ASP A 693 19.01 -9.90 -26.70
N LEU A 694 17.90 -10.43 -26.17
CA LEU A 694 16.95 -11.24 -26.93
C LEU A 694 16.28 -10.45 -28.07
N LEU A 695 15.93 -9.18 -27.85
CA LEU A 695 15.41 -8.30 -28.90
C LEU A 695 16.46 -8.07 -30.00
N ASP A 696 17.73 -7.88 -29.62
CA ASP A 696 18.82 -7.63 -30.55
C ASP A 696 19.19 -8.86 -31.37
N GLU A 697 19.25 -10.03 -30.73
CA GLU A 697 19.52 -11.33 -31.37
C GLU A 697 18.41 -11.71 -32.36
N ASN A 698 17.16 -11.33 -32.07
CA ASN A 698 16.04 -11.53 -32.99
C ASN A 698 15.95 -10.45 -34.08
N GLY A 699 16.73 -9.37 -33.98
CA GLY A 699 16.74 -8.25 -34.93
C GLY A 699 15.55 -7.30 -34.78
N MET A 700 14.88 -7.31 -33.62
CA MET A 700 13.66 -6.55 -33.33
C MET A 700 13.92 -5.19 -32.69
N THR A 701 15.15 -4.91 -32.25
CA THR A 701 15.50 -3.67 -31.52
C THR A 701 15.12 -2.37 -32.24
N ASN A 702 15.24 -2.33 -33.57
CA ASN A 702 14.96 -1.12 -34.36
C ASN A 702 13.47 -0.95 -34.70
N GLU A 703 12.61 -1.89 -34.32
CA GLU A 703 11.16 -1.84 -34.55
C GLU A 703 10.34 -2.01 -33.27
N THR A 704 11.01 -1.94 -32.10
CA THR A 704 10.40 -2.14 -30.79
C THR A 704 10.59 -0.91 -29.92
N LEU A 705 9.48 -0.32 -29.47
CA LEU A 705 9.50 0.66 -28.39
C LEU A 705 9.58 -0.08 -27.06
N VAL A 706 10.65 0.15 -26.29
CA VAL A 706 10.78 -0.39 -24.93
C VAL A 706 10.39 0.68 -23.94
N VAL A 707 9.38 0.40 -23.12
CA VAL A 707 8.84 1.29 -22.10
C VAL A 707 9.24 0.73 -20.74
N LEU A 708 10.00 1.48 -19.94
CA LEU A 708 10.39 1.06 -18.59
C LEU A 708 9.68 1.95 -17.57
N LEU A 709 8.96 1.33 -16.64
CA LEU A 709 8.13 2.02 -15.65
C LEU A 709 8.29 1.37 -14.29
N GLY A 710 8.67 2.14 -13.27
CA GLY A 710 8.52 1.67 -11.90
C GLY A 710 7.05 1.72 -11.48
N ASP A 711 6.60 0.72 -10.73
CA ASP A 711 5.28 0.68 -10.12
C ASP A 711 5.23 1.50 -8.83
N HIS A 712 6.25 1.40 -7.99
CA HIS A 712 6.49 2.21 -6.80
C HIS A 712 7.96 2.07 -6.35
N GLY A 713 8.36 2.88 -5.38
CA GLY A 713 9.68 2.77 -4.74
C GLY A 713 9.60 2.14 -3.35
N MET A 714 10.64 2.31 -2.55
CA MET A 714 10.66 1.84 -1.16
C MET A 714 11.52 2.75 -0.27
N SER A 715 11.09 2.93 0.99
CA SER A 715 11.87 3.58 2.04
C SER A 715 12.70 2.56 2.83
N PHE A 716 13.91 2.97 3.21
CA PHE A 716 14.83 2.26 4.08
C PHE A 716 15.15 3.10 5.31
N SER A 717 15.92 2.54 6.25
CA SER A 717 16.18 3.16 7.57
C SER A 717 16.92 4.50 7.51
N GLY A 718 17.47 4.89 6.35
CA GLY A 718 18.07 6.21 6.10
C GLY A 718 17.08 7.25 5.51
N ASP A 719 15.91 6.80 5.07
CA ASP A 719 14.85 7.65 4.51
C ASP A 719 13.87 8.09 5.62
N SER A 720 13.32 7.14 6.38
CA SER A 720 12.28 7.41 7.39
C SER A 720 12.34 6.44 8.57
N GLU A 721 11.70 6.79 9.70
CA GLU A 721 11.63 5.94 10.90
C GLU A 721 10.91 4.59 10.66
N LYS A 722 10.06 4.50 9.63
CA LYS A 722 9.33 3.30 9.23
C LYS A 722 9.87 2.79 7.88
N PRO A 723 10.99 2.06 7.86
CA PRO A 723 11.57 1.58 6.61
C PRO A 723 10.67 0.50 6.00
N LEU A 724 9.87 0.85 4.97
CA LEU A 724 8.99 0.00 4.13
C LEU A 724 7.96 0.90 3.40
N SER A 725 7.29 0.37 2.38
CA SER A 725 6.17 1.05 1.70
C SER A 725 4.82 0.97 2.45
N PHE A 726 4.70 0.03 3.39
CA PHE A 726 3.47 -0.24 4.15
C PHE A 726 3.11 0.92 5.09
N GLU A 727 1.93 1.51 4.89
CA GLU A 727 1.40 2.67 5.62
C GLU A 727 2.42 3.83 5.75
N ASN A 728 3.32 3.95 4.76
CA ASN A 728 4.38 4.95 4.75
C ASN A 728 4.20 5.93 3.57
N PRO A 729 3.84 7.20 3.84
CA PRO A 729 3.63 8.21 2.81
C PRO A 729 4.91 8.86 2.25
N HIS A 730 6.10 8.41 2.68
CA HIS A 730 7.38 9.00 2.30
C HIS A 730 7.62 9.01 0.79
N ILE A 731 8.18 10.10 0.25
CA ILE A 731 8.39 10.36 -1.18
C ILE A 731 9.21 9.27 -1.90
N SER A 732 10.13 8.60 -1.20
CA SER A 732 10.93 7.49 -1.77
C SER A 732 10.07 6.31 -2.22
N ASN A 733 8.85 6.16 -1.69
CA ASN A 733 7.89 5.14 -2.11
C ASN A 733 7.20 5.48 -3.44
N TYR A 734 7.32 6.72 -3.94
CA TYR A 734 6.60 7.17 -5.14
C TYR A 734 7.50 7.53 -6.30
N ARG A 735 8.74 7.99 -6.05
CA ARG A 735 9.67 8.35 -7.13
C ARG A 735 10.15 7.10 -7.87
N VAL A 736 9.75 6.98 -9.12
CA VAL A 736 9.95 5.79 -9.95
C VAL A 736 10.59 6.16 -11.30
N PRO A 737 11.33 5.24 -11.93
CA PRO A 737 11.80 5.45 -13.31
C PRO A 737 10.63 5.47 -14.31
N MET A 738 10.78 6.29 -15.35
CA MET A 738 9.87 6.29 -16.50
C MET A 738 10.66 6.62 -17.78
N VAL A 739 10.79 5.64 -18.67
CA VAL A 739 11.64 5.72 -19.86
C VAL A 739 10.91 5.22 -21.10
N LEU A 740 10.98 5.98 -22.19
CA LEU A 740 10.62 5.56 -23.54
C LEU A 740 11.90 5.36 -24.36
N GLN A 741 12.29 4.12 -24.57
CA GLN A 741 13.52 3.75 -25.27
C GLN A 741 13.21 3.23 -26.67
N HIS A 742 13.81 3.89 -27.66
CA HIS A 742 13.88 3.41 -29.03
C HIS A 742 15.14 4.01 -29.68
N PRO A 743 15.92 3.27 -30.49
CA PRO A 743 17.20 3.76 -31.05
C PRO A 743 17.11 5.07 -31.85
N ASP A 744 15.93 5.33 -32.42
CA ASP A 744 15.65 6.52 -33.23
C ASP A 744 14.97 7.68 -32.48
N LEU A 745 14.71 7.53 -31.18
CA LEU A 745 14.28 8.63 -30.33
C LEU A 745 15.48 9.48 -29.88
N PRO A 746 15.31 10.81 -29.72
CA PRO A 746 16.39 11.65 -29.22
C PRO A 746 16.70 11.33 -27.75
N PRO A 747 17.97 11.42 -27.31
CA PRO A 747 18.30 11.32 -25.89
C PRO A 747 17.80 12.57 -25.16
N MET A 748 16.84 12.40 -24.26
CA MET A 748 16.30 13.51 -23.47
C MET A 748 16.12 13.15 -22.01
N GLN A 749 16.43 14.12 -21.14
CA GLN A 749 16.06 14.12 -19.72
C GLN A 749 14.98 15.18 -19.55
N LEU A 750 13.76 14.77 -19.28
CA LEU A 750 12.63 15.67 -19.11
C LEU A 750 12.32 15.84 -17.62
N GLU A 751 12.63 17.02 -17.12
CA GLU A 751 12.32 17.46 -15.76
C GLU A 751 10.84 17.87 -15.67
N MET A 752 9.98 16.93 -15.31
CA MET A 752 8.56 17.20 -15.09
C MET A 752 7.95 16.27 -14.04
N ASN A 753 7.07 16.82 -13.20
CA ASN A 753 6.28 16.07 -12.24
C ASN A 753 5.15 15.36 -12.97
N ALA A 754 5.36 14.10 -13.30
CA ALA A 754 4.49 13.28 -14.13
C ALA A 754 4.10 12.00 -13.41
N THR A 755 2.95 11.42 -13.74
CA THR A 755 2.57 10.09 -13.27
C THR A 755 2.40 9.10 -14.42
N SER A 756 2.37 7.82 -14.08
CA SER A 756 2.09 6.72 -15.03
C SER A 756 0.73 6.86 -15.72
N LEU A 757 -0.20 7.66 -15.19
CA LEU A 757 -1.48 8.03 -15.83
C LEU A 757 -1.29 8.68 -17.22
N HIS A 758 -0.13 9.29 -17.45
CA HIS A 758 0.23 9.93 -18.72
C HIS A 758 0.69 8.93 -19.79
N MET A 759 0.86 7.64 -19.46
CA MET A 759 1.47 6.67 -20.37
C MET A 759 0.63 6.40 -21.61
N ILE A 760 -0.65 6.07 -21.49
CA ILE A 760 -1.51 5.79 -22.65
C ILE A 760 -1.57 6.97 -23.63
N PRO A 761 -1.92 8.21 -23.22
CA PRO A 761 -1.93 9.33 -24.16
C PRO A 761 -0.56 9.58 -24.80
N THR A 762 0.53 9.34 -24.07
CA THR A 762 1.89 9.45 -24.62
C THR A 762 2.19 8.38 -25.67
N LEU A 763 1.80 7.12 -25.44
CA LEU A 763 1.99 6.03 -26.40
C LEU A 763 1.16 6.26 -27.67
N LEU A 764 -0.11 6.69 -27.53
CA LEU A 764 -0.97 7.00 -28.67
C LEU A 764 -0.42 8.19 -29.47
N ASP A 765 -0.03 9.28 -28.81
CA ASP A 765 0.57 10.45 -29.47
C ASP A 765 1.88 10.07 -30.18
N LEU A 766 2.71 9.20 -29.58
CA LEU A 766 3.93 8.73 -30.20
C LEU A 766 3.66 7.92 -31.46
N LEU A 767 2.76 6.92 -31.39
CA LEU A 767 2.37 6.08 -32.52
C LEU A 767 1.75 6.90 -33.67
N LEU A 768 1.01 7.96 -33.35
CA LEU A 768 0.48 8.92 -34.32
C LEU A 768 1.60 9.77 -34.94
N ALA A 769 2.51 10.30 -34.12
CA ALA A 769 3.60 11.17 -34.56
C ALA A 769 4.65 10.42 -35.41
N THR A 770 4.78 9.11 -35.24
CA THR A 770 5.67 8.24 -36.02
C THR A 770 5.00 7.56 -37.21
N ASP A 771 3.71 7.84 -37.49
CA ASP A 771 2.93 7.17 -38.54
C ASP A 771 2.97 5.63 -38.42
N SER A 772 2.97 5.10 -37.18
CA SER A 772 3.07 3.67 -36.89
C SER A 772 1.70 2.97 -36.76
N LEU A 773 0.62 3.67 -37.13
CA LEU A 773 -0.74 3.17 -37.17
C LEU A 773 -1.32 3.34 -38.59
N PRO A 774 -2.08 2.36 -39.12
CA PRO A 774 -2.89 2.60 -40.31
C PRO A 774 -3.91 3.72 -40.07
N ALA A 775 -4.42 4.32 -41.14
CA ALA A 775 -5.36 5.43 -41.07
C ALA A 775 -6.59 5.17 -40.17
N ALA A 776 -7.16 3.96 -40.21
CA ALA A 776 -8.31 3.60 -39.37
C ALA A 776 -7.96 3.55 -37.87
N ASP A 777 -6.86 2.89 -37.50
CA ASP A 777 -6.41 2.80 -36.11
C ASP A 777 -5.93 4.17 -35.60
N ALA A 778 -5.28 4.96 -36.46
CA ALA A 778 -4.91 6.34 -36.16
C ALA A 778 -6.13 7.21 -35.86
N GLU A 779 -7.24 7.02 -36.58
CA GLU A 779 -8.47 7.77 -36.33
C GLU A 779 -9.08 7.43 -34.97
N VAL A 780 -9.13 6.15 -34.61
CA VAL A 780 -9.55 5.71 -33.28
C VAL A 780 -8.63 6.28 -32.20
N ALA A 781 -7.31 6.22 -32.39
CA ALA A 781 -6.34 6.77 -31.44
C ALA A 781 -6.53 8.27 -31.21
N ARG A 782 -6.81 9.06 -32.26
CA ARG A 782 -7.08 10.50 -32.15
C ARG A 782 -8.36 10.82 -31.37
N HIS A 783 -9.37 9.97 -31.43
CA HIS A 783 -10.62 10.14 -30.68
C HIS A 783 -10.51 9.71 -29.22
N ILE A 784 -9.74 8.66 -28.94
CA ILE A 784 -9.58 8.12 -27.58
C ILE A 784 -8.59 8.96 -26.77
N MET A 785 -7.47 9.39 -27.36
CA MET A 785 -6.40 10.08 -26.64
C MET A 785 -6.87 11.30 -25.79
N PRO A 786 -7.76 12.19 -26.28
CA PRO A 786 -8.29 13.31 -25.48
C PRO A 786 -9.16 12.88 -24.29
N GLN A 787 -9.61 11.63 -24.25
CA GLN A 787 -10.55 11.10 -23.27
C GLN A 787 -9.90 10.69 -21.96
N TYR A 788 -8.58 10.48 -21.92
CA TYR A 788 -7.86 10.13 -20.69
C TYR A 788 -7.67 11.35 -19.79
N GLN A 789 -7.62 11.14 -18.48
CA GLN A 789 -7.25 12.18 -17.51
C GLN A 789 -5.80 12.66 -17.72
N GLY A 790 -4.91 11.74 -18.08
CA GLY A 790 -3.51 12.04 -18.37
C GLY A 790 -3.27 12.96 -19.57
N GLN A 791 -2.04 13.44 -19.70
CA GLN A 791 -1.54 14.30 -20.77
C GLN A 791 -0.45 13.57 -21.58
N SER A 792 -0.17 14.00 -22.81
CA SER A 792 0.96 13.46 -23.56
C SER A 792 2.27 14.06 -23.08
N LEU A 793 3.25 13.23 -22.70
CA LEU A 793 4.58 13.66 -22.27
C LEU A 793 5.48 14.06 -23.45
N LEU A 794 5.03 13.91 -24.70
CA LEU A 794 5.72 14.42 -25.88
C LEU A 794 5.55 15.93 -26.05
N ARG A 795 4.63 16.54 -25.30
CA ARG A 795 4.23 17.95 -25.36
C ARG A 795 4.54 18.62 -24.02
N PRO A 796 4.75 19.95 -23.99
CA PRO A 796 4.92 20.66 -22.72
C PRO A 796 3.74 20.40 -21.77
N LEU A 797 4.02 19.81 -20.60
CA LEU A 797 2.99 19.49 -19.60
C LEU A 797 2.26 20.76 -19.15
N LYS A 798 0.92 20.74 -19.12
CA LYS A 798 0.15 21.78 -18.42
C LYS A 798 0.07 21.42 -16.95
N THR A 799 0.83 22.13 -16.13
CA THR A 799 0.84 21.94 -14.68
C THR A 799 -0.27 22.72 -13.99
N ALA A 800 -0.72 23.83 -14.56
CA ALA A 800 -1.90 24.57 -14.11
C ALA A 800 -2.59 25.29 -15.28
N GLN A 801 -3.88 25.60 -15.10
CA GLN A 801 -4.66 26.45 -15.99
C GLN A 801 -5.81 27.11 -15.20
N ASP A 802 -5.93 28.43 -15.29
CA ASP A 802 -7.04 29.19 -14.67
C ASP A 802 -7.24 28.89 -13.16
N GLY A 803 -6.13 28.81 -12.41
CA GLY A 803 -6.11 28.49 -10.99
C GLY A 803 -6.25 27.00 -10.65
N ARG A 804 -6.64 26.14 -11.61
CA ARG A 804 -6.67 24.68 -11.44
C ARG A 804 -5.27 24.10 -11.61
N GLU A 805 -4.82 23.34 -10.63
CA GLU A 805 -3.53 22.63 -10.68
C GLU A 805 -3.70 21.19 -11.19
N LEU A 806 -2.63 20.65 -11.79
CA LEU A 806 -2.50 19.22 -12.05
C LEU A 806 -2.18 18.51 -10.73
N TRP A 807 -3.24 18.14 -10.01
CA TRP A 807 -3.13 17.39 -8.77
C TRP A 807 -2.63 15.97 -9.00
N ILE A 808 -1.81 15.48 -8.07
CA ILE A 808 -1.22 14.15 -8.06
C ILE A 808 -1.59 13.47 -6.75
N PRO A 809 -2.82 12.93 -6.62
CA PRO A 809 -3.17 12.04 -5.53
C PRO A 809 -2.46 10.70 -5.72
N SER A 810 -1.91 10.15 -4.64
CA SER A 810 -1.29 8.83 -4.63
C SER A 810 -1.68 8.02 -3.40
N ILE A 811 -2.16 6.80 -3.64
CA ILE A 811 -2.65 5.88 -2.62
C ILE A 811 -1.49 5.23 -1.87
N VAL A 812 -1.56 5.21 -0.53
CA VAL A 812 -0.56 4.54 0.31
C VAL A 812 -0.99 3.09 0.59
N THR A 813 -0.07 2.14 0.43
CA THR A 813 -0.25 0.73 0.79
C THR A 813 -0.77 0.55 2.22
N THR A 814 -1.80 -0.25 2.46
CA THR A 814 -2.47 -1.22 1.55
C THR A 814 -3.62 -0.69 0.71
N GLY A 815 -3.96 0.60 0.81
CA GLY A 815 -4.85 1.27 -0.14
C GLY A 815 -5.96 2.12 0.45
N GLY A 816 -6.45 1.81 1.66
CA GLY A 816 -7.63 2.50 2.24
C GLY A 816 -7.30 3.57 3.28
N SER A 817 -6.15 3.47 3.93
CA SER A 817 -5.91 4.12 5.22
C SER A 817 -5.35 5.54 5.14
N LEU A 818 -4.40 5.76 4.23
CA LEU A 818 -3.69 7.02 4.04
C LEU A 818 -3.73 7.40 2.56
N LEU A 819 -3.79 8.70 2.30
CA LEU A 819 -3.66 9.29 0.97
C LEU A 819 -2.54 10.31 1.01
N THR A 820 -1.74 10.37 -0.05
CA THR A 820 -0.86 11.51 -0.31
C THR A 820 -1.41 12.32 -1.47
N ILE A 821 -1.21 13.63 -1.45
CA ILE A 821 -1.55 14.51 -2.55
C ILE A 821 -0.44 15.52 -2.75
N GLY A 822 0.01 15.65 -3.99
CA GLY A 822 0.91 16.70 -4.44
C GLY A 822 0.34 17.41 -5.66
N SER A 823 1.17 18.25 -6.28
CA SER A 823 0.81 18.98 -7.50
C SER A 823 2.00 19.07 -8.44
N ALA A 824 1.75 19.09 -9.75
CA ALA A 824 2.80 19.41 -10.72
C ALA A 824 3.08 20.92 -10.81
N ALA A 825 2.18 21.78 -10.29
CA ALA A 825 2.34 23.24 -10.29
C ALA A 825 3.03 23.77 -9.04
N SER A 826 2.94 23.04 -7.93
CA SER A 826 3.38 23.50 -6.61
C SER A 826 4.33 22.48 -5.96
N PRO A 827 5.37 22.92 -5.23
CA PRO A 827 6.38 22.03 -4.65
C PRO A 827 5.92 21.43 -3.31
N TYR A 828 4.63 21.35 -3.07
CA TYR A 828 4.08 20.93 -1.79
C TYR A 828 3.52 19.51 -1.89
N ARG A 829 3.63 18.77 -0.78
CA ARG A 829 3.02 17.46 -0.59
C ARG A 829 2.30 17.43 0.75
N LEU A 830 1.16 16.75 0.78
CA LEU A 830 0.37 16.50 1.97
C LEU A 830 0.04 15.01 2.04
N ALA A 831 0.43 14.35 3.13
CA ALA A 831 -0.13 13.07 3.53
C ALA A 831 -1.25 13.32 4.55
N LEU A 832 -2.38 12.64 4.40
CA LEU A 832 -3.54 12.81 5.26
C LEU A 832 -4.20 11.48 5.63
N PRO A 833 -4.71 11.36 6.88
CA PRO A 833 -5.54 10.23 7.29
C PRO A 833 -6.89 10.24 6.56
N MET A 834 -7.27 9.07 6.06
CA MET A 834 -8.57 8.85 5.43
C MET A 834 -9.42 7.92 6.29
N CYS A 835 -8.91 6.72 6.58
CA CYS A 835 -9.68 5.71 7.32
C CYS A 835 -9.20 5.41 8.72
N LYS A 836 -7.94 5.71 9.00
CA LYS A 836 -7.33 5.47 10.29
C LYS A 836 -6.80 6.78 10.84
N PRO A 837 -6.90 7.01 12.16
CA PRO A 837 -6.23 8.14 12.78
C PRO A 837 -4.71 8.07 12.54
N SER A 838 -4.16 9.12 11.95
CA SER A 838 -2.73 9.35 11.83
C SER A 838 -2.45 10.86 11.87
N GLU A 839 -1.18 11.23 11.96
CA GLU A 839 -0.81 12.62 11.71
C GLU A 839 -1.00 12.96 10.22
N TYR A 840 -1.37 14.22 9.98
CA TYR A 840 -1.14 14.87 8.70
C TYR A 840 0.34 15.22 8.59
N ILE A 841 0.90 15.10 7.40
CA ILE A 841 2.32 15.36 7.14
C ILE A 841 2.42 16.29 5.93
N PHE A 842 3.00 17.47 6.10
CA PHE A 842 3.25 18.45 5.05
C PHE A 842 4.74 18.59 4.78
N THR A 843 5.10 18.65 3.50
CA THR A 843 6.48 18.91 3.08
C THR A 843 6.54 19.85 1.87
N ASP A 844 7.51 20.76 1.88
CA ASP A 844 7.96 21.50 0.69
C ASP A 844 9.17 20.76 0.07
N ILE A 845 8.93 20.03 -1.01
CA ILE A 845 9.96 19.21 -1.67
C ILE A 845 11.02 20.06 -2.39
N SER A 846 10.83 21.36 -2.56
CA SER A 846 11.87 22.24 -3.12
C SER A 846 12.98 22.54 -2.10
N ARG A 847 12.66 22.45 -0.80
CA ARG A 847 13.59 22.69 0.31
C ARG A 847 14.02 21.39 0.98
N ASP A 848 13.08 20.46 1.13
CA ASP A 848 13.31 19.14 1.70
C ASP A 848 12.92 18.04 0.69
N PRO A 849 13.72 17.85 -0.38
CA PRO A 849 13.38 16.92 -1.44
C PRO A 849 13.32 15.47 -0.98
N ASN A 850 13.84 15.12 0.20
CA ASN A 850 13.83 13.75 0.71
C ASN A 850 13.02 13.63 2.02
N GLU A 851 12.14 14.60 2.29
CA GLU A 851 11.21 14.60 3.43
C GLU A 851 11.87 14.21 4.77
N ARG A 852 13.09 14.69 5.03
CA ARG A 852 13.83 14.43 6.27
C ARG A 852 13.28 15.18 7.47
N GLN A 853 12.66 16.34 7.26
CA GLN A 853 12.12 17.21 8.31
C GLN A 853 10.70 17.67 7.96
N PRO A 854 9.76 16.73 7.80
CA PRO A 854 8.40 17.09 7.45
C PRO A 854 7.69 17.77 8.64
N THR A 855 6.72 18.62 8.34
CA THR A 855 5.87 19.20 9.38
C THR A 855 4.66 18.31 9.60
N SER A 856 4.53 17.70 10.79
CA SER A 856 3.37 16.85 11.11
C SER A 856 2.46 17.41 12.21
N ALA A 857 1.19 17.05 12.18
CA ALA A 857 0.25 17.30 13.29
C ALA A 857 -0.98 16.38 13.24
N TRP A 858 -1.61 16.13 14.39
CA TRP A 858 -2.82 15.29 14.52
C TRP A 858 -4.11 15.91 13.98
N SER A 859 -4.09 17.17 13.56
CA SER A 859 -5.23 17.83 12.92
C SER A 859 -4.77 18.83 11.88
N MET A 860 -5.58 19.04 10.84
CA MET A 860 -5.30 20.05 9.82
C MET A 860 -5.16 21.45 10.44
N TYR A 861 -6.01 21.81 11.41
CA TYR A 861 -5.91 23.10 12.09
C TYR A 861 -4.52 23.30 12.76
N ALA A 862 -4.04 22.30 13.50
CA ALA A 862 -2.73 22.36 14.13
C ALA A 862 -1.60 22.37 13.09
N LEU A 863 -1.75 21.62 11.99
CA LEU A 863 -0.79 21.61 10.89
C LEU A 863 -0.65 23.00 10.25
N LEU A 864 -1.76 23.62 9.86
CA LEU A 864 -1.77 24.95 9.25
C LEU A 864 -1.18 26.01 10.19
N GLN A 865 -1.42 25.90 11.51
CA GLN A 865 -0.78 26.78 12.49
C GLN A 865 0.74 26.57 12.54
N LYS A 866 1.24 25.33 12.46
CA LYS A 866 2.68 25.07 12.39
C LYS A 866 3.29 25.67 11.12
N ILE A 867 2.69 25.44 9.95
CA ILE A 867 3.14 26.01 8.67
C ILE A 867 3.15 27.55 8.73
N ASN A 868 2.10 28.16 9.29
CA ASN A 868 2.00 29.62 9.40
C ASN A 868 2.98 30.24 10.42
N ASN A 869 3.56 29.44 11.31
CA ASN A 869 4.55 29.88 12.30
C ASN A 869 5.97 29.46 11.93
N ASP A 870 6.18 28.87 10.75
CA ASP A 870 7.51 28.49 10.29
C ASP A 870 8.26 29.72 9.74
N PHE A 871 9.21 30.21 10.54
CA PHE A 871 10.00 31.39 10.22
C PHE A 871 11.09 31.14 9.16
N GLU A 872 11.29 29.90 8.72
CA GLU A 872 12.15 29.61 7.55
C GLU A 872 11.51 30.08 6.23
N TYR A 873 10.20 30.32 6.22
CA TYR A 873 9.46 30.84 5.07
C TYR A 873 9.25 32.36 5.18
N THR A 874 9.18 33.03 4.04
CA THR A 874 8.67 34.41 3.96
C THR A 874 7.16 34.45 4.30
N PRO A 875 6.62 35.60 4.73
CA PRO A 875 5.17 35.73 4.98
C PRO A 875 4.30 35.29 3.80
N GLU A 876 4.71 35.62 2.58
CA GLU A 876 4.00 35.26 1.34
C GLU A 876 4.06 33.76 1.05
N GLU A 877 5.22 33.13 1.26
CA GLU A 877 5.37 31.67 1.11
C GLU A 877 4.54 30.92 2.15
N ARG A 878 4.51 31.39 3.40
CA ARG A 878 3.66 30.81 4.45
C ARG A 878 2.19 30.86 4.08
N GLN A 879 1.72 32.02 3.59
CA GLN A 879 0.33 32.17 3.16
C GLN A 879 0.00 31.19 2.03
N LYS A 880 0.87 31.09 1.01
CA LYS A 880 0.69 30.14 -0.10
C LYS A 880 0.68 28.68 0.36
N ALA A 881 1.61 28.29 1.24
CA ALA A 881 1.68 26.93 1.77
C ALA A 881 0.42 26.58 2.58
N VAL A 882 -0.08 27.52 3.38
CA VAL A 882 -1.32 27.36 4.18
C VAL A 882 -2.56 27.25 3.28
N GLU A 883 -2.66 28.10 2.25
CA GLU A 883 -3.76 28.07 1.28
C GLU A 883 -3.73 26.77 0.48
N TRP A 884 -2.57 26.40 -0.05
CA TRP A 884 -2.39 25.16 -0.80
C TRP A 884 -2.70 23.92 0.04
N ALA A 885 -2.20 23.83 1.28
CA ALA A 885 -2.45 22.66 2.14
C ALA A 885 -3.94 22.51 2.48
N ARG A 886 -4.65 23.64 2.65
CA ARG A 886 -6.09 23.64 2.87
C ARG A 886 -6.86 23.15 1.64
N ASP A 887 -6.47 23.59 0.45
CA ASP A 887 -7.14 23.18 -0.79
C ASP A 887 -6.79 21.74 -1.16
N ALA A 888 -5.55 21.31 -0.93
CA ALA A 888 -5.10 19.94 -1.08
C ALA A 888 -5.93 18.95 -0.23
N GLU A 889 -6.23 19.28 1.03
CA GLU A 889 -7.12 18.44 1.86
C GLU A 889 -8.51 18.29 1.25
N LYS A 890 -9.11 19.41 0.83
CA LYS A 890 -10.45 19.39 0.23
C LYS A 890 -10.48 18.55 -1.05
N ILE A 891 -9.49 18.75 -1.93
CA ILE A 891 -9.37 18.03 -3.20
C ILE A 891 -9.13 16.55 -2.95
N ALA A 892 -8.25 16.18 -2.01
CA ALA A 892 -7.98 14.79 -1.66
C ALA A 892 -9.23 14.05 -1.18
N ARG A 893 -10.03 14.69 -0.30
CA ARG A 893 -11.30 14.12 0.20
C ARG A 893 -12.36 13.99 -0.88
N TRP A 894 -12.50 15.01 -1.74
CA TRP A 894 -13.40 14.93 -2.90
C TRP A 894 -12.97 13.84 -3.87
N TRP A 895 -11.68 13.75 -4.17
CA TRP A 895 -11.11 12.76 -5.09
C TRP A 895 -11.35 11.33 -4.62
N ALA A 896 -11.28 11.06 -3.30
CA ALA A 896 -11.59 9.74 -2.76
C ALA A 896 -13.05 9.31 -3.04
N TRP A 897 -14.01 10.25 -2.95
CA TRP A 897 -15.40 10.00 -3.32
C TRP A 897 -15.59 9.83 -4.82
N GLU A 898 -14.91 10.68 -5.60
CA GLU A 898 -14.96 10.63 -7.05
C GLU A 898 -14.41 9.30 -7.58
N GLY A 899 -13.34 8.77 -7.01
CA GLY A 899 -12.80 7.45 -7.32
C GLY A 899 -13.86 6.35 -7.16
N LYS A 900 -14.55 6.29 -6.01
CA LYS A 900 -15.64 5.32 -5.78
C LYS A 900 -16.76 5.45 -6.81
N ARG A 901 -17.13 6.69 -7.18
CA ARG A 901 -18.15 6.96 -8.20
C ARG A 901 -17.73 6.45 -9.59
N LEU A 902 -16.53 6.80 -10.05
CA LEU A 902 -16.02 6.41 -11.36
C LEU A 902 -15.93 4.90 -11.54
N TRP A 903 -15.52 4.19 -10.49
CA TRP A 903 -15.46 2.73 -10.45
C TRP A 903 -16.80 2.06 -10.14
N ARG A 904 -17.86 2.83 -9.88
CA ARG A 904 -19.19 2.33 -9.47
C ARG A 904 -19.10 1.39 -8.26
N TYR A 905 -18.19 1.70 -7.35
CA TYR A 905 -17.89 0.84 -6.20
C TYR A 905 -19.01 0.93 -5.16
N SER A 906 -19.74 -0.17 -4.97
CA SER A 906 -20.75 -0.32 -3.92
C SER A 906 -20.21 -0.98 -2.66
N GLY A 907 -19.12 -1.76 -2.78
CA GLY A 907 -18.59 -2.61 -1.71
C GLY A 907 -19.57 -3.68 -1.21
N GLU A 908 -20.62 -3.98 -1.97
CA GLU A 908 -21.50 -5.14 -1.76
C GLU A 908 -21.08 -6.25 -2.73
N GLU A 909 -20.57 -7.37 -2.19
CA GLU A 909 -20.53 -8.68 -2.87
C GLU A 909 -21.81 -9.49 -2.55
#